data_AF-A0A419H1C0-F1
#
_entry.id   AF-A0A419H1C0-F1
#
_cell.length_a   1.000
_cell.length_b   1.000
_cell.length_c   1.000
_cell.angle_alpha   90.00
_cell.angle_beta   90.00
_cell.angle_gamma   90.00
#
_symmetry.space_group_name_H-M   'P 1'
#
loop_
_entity.id
_entity.type
_entity.pdbx_description
1 polymer ?
#
loop_
_entity_poly.entity_id
_entity_poly.type
_entity_poly.pdbx_seq_one_letter_code
_entity_poly.pdbx_strand_id
1 'polypeptide(L)'
;MAKENGNYTASSINVLKGLEAVRKRPAMYIGDVGSRGLHHLINEVVDNSIDEALAGYNDRVVVTIHKDQSVSVEDRGRGIPVDIHPIEKVSALEVVMTVLHAGGKFDKDSYKVSGGLHGVGISVVNALSEWCKVEVKRDGKIYFQEYRQGIPKVPVKQIGTYKSENNGTKTTFKPDKEIFKTIKFHFDTVAERLRELAYLNKEVTMTLKDENDDQEEVFKFKGGLIDFVKYLDENRSPLHKPVYIEGEKDSVPIEIAFEYSDSYSENIHTYVNNINTIEGGTHLVGFRTALTRTFNNYAAKNGLIKENSKISLTGEDYKEGLTAVISVKVMEPQFEGQTKTKLGNSEVKSAVEMMVGEKLSEFLEENASVAKKIFEKCMRAAEAREAARKARELVRRKNALDSMHLPGKLADCSINDPEHCEIYIVEGDSAGGSAKQGRDRRFQAILPIKGKILNVEKAKINKILENQEIQAMISAIGAGIGEDFDSEKSRYGKIILMTDADVDGSHIRTLLLTFLYRHMKDLITAGKVYIAQPPLYKIKKGKEELYAFDDEEREKILKRMKAGKDDKIVESEEEIAAAEGTDQPIKGILISRYKGLGEMNPEQLWSTTMNPETRTVLQVNVESAAAADKIFETLMGDAVEPRRDFIEKHAKYANLDV
;
A
#
# COMPACT_ATOMS: atom_id res chain seq x y z
N MET A 1 -7.09 40.00 -27.67
CA MET A 1 -5.74 40.52 -27.36
C MET A 1 -4.90 39.35 -26.88
N ALA A 2 -3.91 38.92 -27.67
CA ALA A 2 -2.98 37.88 -27.27
C ALA A 2 -2.13 38.41 -26.11
N LYS A 3 -2.03 37.66 -25.01
CA LYS A 3 -1.12 37.98 -23.91
C LYS A 3 0.30 38.06 -24.47
N GLU A 4 1.01 39.13 -24.15
CA GLU A 4 2.42 39.29 -24.48
C GLU A 4 3.20 38.05 -24.05
N ASN A 5 3.95 37.48 -24.99
CA ASN A 5 4.89 36.39 -24.74
C ASN A 5 5.95 36.90 -23.75
N GLY A 6 5.89 36.44 -22.51
CA GLY A 6 6.99 36.62 -21.57
C GLY A 6 8.24 35.98 -22.15
N ASN A 7 9.28 36.78 -22.37
CA ASN A 7 10.55 36.31 -22.91
C ASN A 7 11.14 35.24 -21.97
N TYR A 8 11.11 33.98 -22.40
CA TYR A 8 11.79 32.87 -21.74
C TYR A 8 13.30 33.03 -21.97
N THR A 9 14.00 33.50 -20.95
CA THR A 9 15.45 33.79 -21.00
C THR A 9 16.19 32.96 -19.95
N ALA A 10 17.52 33.03 -19.95
CA ALA A 10 18.33 32.34 -18.94
C ALA A 10 17.93 32.70 -17.50
N SER A 11 17.43 33.91 -17.23
CA SER A 11 16.95 34.32 -15.90
C SER A 11 15.60 33.69 -15.50
N SER A 12 14.89 33.07 -16.45
CA SER A 12 13.69 32.26 -16.18
C SER A 12 14.05 30.86 -15.64
N ILE A 13 15.31 30.44 -15.72
CA ILE A 13 15.79 29.16 -15.20
C ILE A 13 16.11 29.32 -13.71
N ASN A 14 15.24 28.77 -12.85
CA ASN A 14 15.45 28.74 -11.41
C ASN A 14 16.19 27.46 -11.00
N VAL A 15 17.40 27.61 -10.46
CA VAL A 15 18.16 26.50 -9.86
C VAL A 15 17.88 26.46 -8.37
N LEU A 16 17.14 25.45 -7.93
CA LEU A 16 16.89 25.20 -6.50
C LEU A 16 18.15 24.57 -5.89
N LYS A 17 18.69 25.18 -4.83
CA LYS A 17 19.91 24.69 -4.17
C LYS A 17 19.57 23.91 -2.91
N GLY A 18 20.31 22.83 -2.66
CA GLY A 18 20.18 22.00 -1.47
C GLY A 18 18.77 21.45 -1.28
N LEU A 19 18.23 21.57 -0.07
CA LEU A 19 16.93 21.00 0.33
C LEU A 19 15.70 21.82 -0.10
N GLU A 20 15.90 22.97 -0.75
CA GLU A 20 14.79 23.78 -1.28
C GLU A 20 13.99 23.01 -2.35
N ALA A 21 14.70 22.21 -3.16
CA ALA A 21 14.08 21.34 -4.18
C ALA A 21 13.10 20.33 -3.56
N VAL A 22 13.48 19.75 -2.42
CA VAL A 22 12.66 18.78 -1.68
C VAL A 22 11.39 19.43 -1.18
N ARG A 23 11.49 20.59 -0.53
CA ARG A 23 10.31 21.32 0.00
C ARG A 23 9.36 21.79 -1.09
N LYS A 24 9.87 22.16 -2.27
CA LYS A 24 9.04 22.62 -3.40
C LYS A 24 8.31 21.48 -4.10
N ARG A 25 8.86 20.26 -4.05
CA ARG A 25 8.32 19.06 -4.71
C ARG A 25 8.40 17.83 -3.80
N PRO A 26 7.75 17.84 -2.62
CA PRO A 26 7.89 16.81 -1.59
C PRO A 26 7.45 15.43 -2.08
N ALA A 27 6.36 15.36 -2.85
CA ALA A 27 5.80 14.12 -3.38
C ALA A 27 6.80 13.31 -4.24
N MET A 28 7.81 13.94 -4.86
CA MET A 28 8.83 13.20 -5.62
C MET A 28 9.78 12.40 -4.72
N TYR A 29 9.90 12.77 -3.45
CA TYR A 29 10.83 12.17 -2.49
C TYR A 29 10.11 11.22 -1.53
N ILE A 30 8.91 11.58 -1.08
CA ILE A 30 8.13 10.81 -0.08
C ILE A 30 6.82 10.25 -0.64
N GLY A 31 6.61 10.35 -1.96
CA GLY A 31 5.45 9.83 -2.68
C GLY A 31 4.24 10.78 -2.69
N ASP A 32 3.80 11.27 -1.53
CA ASP A 32 2.71 12.26 -1.41
C ASP A 32 2.88 13.15 -0.17
N VAL A 33 1.93 14.06 0.05
CA VAL A 33 1.87 14.95 1.24
C VAL A 33 0.66 14.64 2.14
N GLY A 34 0.10 13.45 1.99
CA GLY A 34 -1.00 12.93 2.80
C GLY A 34 -0.47 12.11 3.97
N SER A 35 -1.35 11.25 4.51
CA SER A 35 -1.02 10.37 5.63
C SER A 35 0.15 9.43 5.29
N ARG A 36 0.19 8.87 4.08
CA ARG A 36 1.28 7.98 3.65
C ARG A 36 2.64 8.67 3.68
N GLY A 37 2.78 9.80 2.99
CA GLY A 37 4.03 10.56 2.95
C GLY A 37 4.48 11.00 4.34
N LEU A 38 3.54 11.30 5.23
CA LEU A 38 3.80 11.63 6.63
C LEU A 38 4.45 10.43 7.38
N HIS A 39 3.85 9.24 7.31
CA HIS A 39 4.39 8.03 7.97
C HIS A 39 5.72 7.60 7.35
N HIS A 40 5.91 7.84 6.06
CA HIS A 40 7.17 7.57 5.38
C HIS A 40 8.35 8.34 5.99
N LEU A 41 8.13 9.51 6.59
CA LEU A 41 9.18 10.22 7.34
C LEU A 41 9.71 9.39 8.51
N ILE A 42 8.84 8.69 9.24
CA ILE A 42 9.25 7.80 10.34
C ILE A 42 10.07 6.64 9.77
N ASN A 43 9.59 6.03 8.68
CA ASN A 43 10.24 4.89 8.05
C ASN A 43 11.68 5.20 7.65
N GLU A 44 11.94 6.37 7.06
CA GLU A 44 13.29 6.77 6.67
C GLU A 44 14.26 6.89 7.86
N VAL A 45 13.78 7.32 9.04
CA VAL A 45 14.62 7.37 10.25
C VAL A 45 14.82 5.98 10.84
N VAL A 46 13.75 5.19 10.94
CA VAL A 46 13.79 3.82 11.49
C VAL A 46 14.65 2.90 10.63
N ASP A 47 14.57 2.99 9.31
CA ASP A 47 15.34 2.17 8.39
C ASP A 47 16.86 2.45 8.55
N ASN A 48 17.28 3.69 8.87
CA ASN A 48 18.67 3.98 9.21
C ASN A 48 19.12 3.27 10.50
N SER A 49 18.28 3.27 11.53
CA SER A 49 18.56 2.56 12.78
C SER A 49 18.57 1.03 12.59
N ILE A 50 17.82 0.53 11.61
CA ILE A 50 17.85 -0.89 11.22
C ILE A 50 19.08 -1.25 10.41
N ASP A 51 19.59 -0.35 9.56
CA ASP A 51 20.86 -0.57 8.86
C ASP A 51 22.03 -0.70 9.85
N GLU A 52 22.01 0.03 10.97
CA GLU A 52 22.96 -0.19 12.08
C GLU A 52 22.80 -1.58 12.74
N ALA A 53 21.57 -2.10 12.81
CA ALA A 53 21.30 -3.43 13.34
C ALA A 53 21.77 -4.53 12.40
N LEU A 54 21.56 -4.37 11.08
CA LEU A 54 22.09 -5.27 10.05
C LEU A 54 23.62 -5.31 10.05
N ALA A 55 24.27 -4.20 10.39
CA ALA A 55 25.71 -4.13 10.59
C ALA A 55 26.18 -4.73 11.93
N GLY A 56 25.27 -5.17 12.80
CA GLY A 56 25.56 -5.83 14.08
C GLY A 56 25.84 -4.87 15.25
N TYR A 57 25.54 -3.58 15.11
CA TYR A 57 25.84 -2.57 16.13
C TYR A 57 24.62 -2.09 16.92
N ASN A 58 23.40 -2.43 16.49
CA ASN A 58 22.19 -1.99 17.14
C ASN A 58 21.28 -3.17 17.51
N ASP A 59 20.76 -3.18 18.74
CA ASP A 59 19.86 -4.20 19.28
C ASP A 59 18.49 -3.63 19.66
N ARG A 60 18.30 -2.30 19.53
CA ARG A 60 17.10 -1.62 20.02
C ARG A 60 16.76 -0.39 19.19
N VAL A 61 15.47 -0.24 18.88
CA VAL A 61 14.91 1.00 18.32
C VAL A 61 13.69 1.40 19.12
N VAL A 62 13.62 2.66 19.52
CA VAL A 62 12.48 3.23 20.25
C VAL A 62 11.90 4.37 19.42
N VAL A 63 10.64 4.24 19.03
CA VAL A 63 9.86 5.29 18.37
C VAL A 63 8.86 5.86 19.37
N THR A 64 8.84 7.18 19.53
CA THR A 64 7.88 7.87 20.41
C THR A 64 7.13 8.94 19.62
N ILE A 65 5.81 8.84 19.60
CA ILE A 65 4.89 9.87 19.08
C ILE A 65 4.54 10.79 20.26
N HIS A 66 4.95 12.05 20.18
CA HIS A 66 4.75 13.04 21.23
C HIS A 66 3.39 13.74 21.11
N LYS A 67 2.95 14.35 22.22
CA LYS A 67 1.66 15.09 22.28
C LYS A 67 1.56 16.23 21.27
N ASP A 68 2.69 16.83 20.89
CA ASP A 68 2.74 17.94 19.94
C ASP A 68 2.84 17.48 18.48
N GLN A 69 2.64 16.19 18.21
CA GLN A 69 2.78 15.52 16.91
C GLN A 69 4.21 15.54 16.36
N SER A 70 5.22 15.75 17.22
CA SER A 70 6.60 15.41 16.88
C SER A 70 6.87 13.92 17.12
N VAL A 71 7.87 13.36 16.43
CA VAL A 71 8.28 11.97 16.59
C VAL A 71 9.76 11.93 16.94
N SER A 72 10.12 11.09 17.90
CA SER A 72 11.51 10.73 18.16
C SER A 72 11.78 9.27 17.83
N VAL A 73 12.94 9.02 17.20
CA VAL A 73 13.49 7.69 16.96
C VAL A 73 14.87 7.63 17.62
N GLU A 74 15.03 6.73 18.58
CA GLU A 74 16.27 6.49 19.32
C GLU A 74 16.78 5.07 19.04
N ASP A 75 18.06 4.96 18.70
CA ASP A 75 18.76 3.69 18.54
C ASP A 75 19.98 3.57 19.48
N ARG A 76 20.57 2.38 19.48
CA ARG A 76 21.82 2.07 20.17
C ARG A 76 22.94 1.69 19.21
N GLY A 77 22.93 2.22 17.99
CA GLY A 77 23.97 1.97 16.99
C GLY A 77 25.29 2.66 17.33
N ARG A 78 26.17 2.78 16.33
CA ARG A 78 27.48 3.45 16.49
C ARG A 78 27.37 4.97 16.72
N GLY A 79 26.23 5.57 16.39
CA GLY A 79 26.04 7.03 16.33
C GLY A 79 26.59 7.64 15.04
N ILE A 80 25.85 8.58 14.45
CA ILE A 80 26.26 9.30 13.24
C ILE A 80 27.64 9.98 13.46
N PRO A 81 28.59 9.89 12.51
CA PRO A 81 29.87 10.59 12.65
C PRO A 81 29.72 12.10 12.84
N VAL A 82 30.48 12.68 13.77
CA VAL A 82 30.43 14.11 14.11
C VAL A 82 31.71 14.87 13.72
N ASP A 83 32.72 14.15 13.26
CA ASP A 83 33.99 14.72 12.81
C ASP A 83 33.78 15.63 11.59
N ILE A 84 34.71 16.57 11.40
CA ILE A 84 34.67 17.47 10.25
C ILE A 84 34.91 16.67 8.96
N HIS A 85 33.96 16.76 8.03
CA HIS A 85 34.04 16.10 6.74
C HIS A 85 35.18 16.72 5.89
N PRO A 86 36.05 15.91 5.27
CA PRO A 86 37.27 16.40 4.63
C PRO A 86 37.01 17.32 3.44
N ILE A 87 35.88 17.17 2.73
CA ILE A 87 35.51 17.96 1.55
C ILE A 87 34.61 19.14 1.94
N GLU A 88 33.40 18.87 2.44
CA GLU A 88 32.42 19.87 2.88
C GLU A 88 32.84 20.80 4.03
N LYS A 89 33.91 20.47 4.77
CA LYS A 89 34.46 21.29 5.89
C LYS A 89 33.48 21.61 7.04
N VAL A 90 32.32 20.98 7.07
CA VAL A 90 31.39 20.98 8.21
C VAL A 90 31.34 19.58 8.82
N SER A 91 30.70 19.42 9.98
CA SER A 91 30.57 18.10 10.63
C SER A 91 29.85 17.10 9.71
N ALA A 92 30.23 15.83 9.75
CA ALA A 92 29.57 14.78 8.97
C ALA A 92 28.08 14.66 9.31
N LEU A 93 27.68 14.89 10.57
CA LEU A 93 26.28 15.01 10.98
C LEU A 93 25.53 16.10 10.18
N GLU A 94 26.13 17.29 10.06
CA GLU A 94 25.53 18.37 9.27
C GLU A 94 25.45 18.00 7.78
N VAL A 95 26.49 17.35 7.23
CA VAL A 95 26.49 16.91 5.82
C VAL A 95 25.32 15.97 5.54
N VAL A 96 25.17 14.88 6.31
CA VAL A 96 24.10 13.89 6.06
C VAL A 96 22.70 14.47 6.26
N MET A 97 22.56 15.49 7.10
CA MET A 97 21.28 16.15 7.37
C MET A 97 20.92 17.23 6.33
N THR A 98 21.88 17.78 5.59
CA THR A 98 21.67 18.97 4.74
C THR A 98 21.99 18.76 3.26
N VAL A 99 22.74 17.70 2.93
CA VAL A 99 23.18 17.39 1.57
C VAL A 99 22.45 16.13 1.09
N LEU A 100 21.85 16.22 -0.11
CA LEU A 100 21.26 15.06 -0.77
C LEU A 100 22.38 14.15 -1.30
N HIS A 101 22.15 12.84 -1.28
CA HIS A 101 23.12 11.83 -1.74
C HIS A 101 24.42 11.84 -0.92
N ALA A 102 24.32 12.12 0.38
CA ALA A 102 25.45 12.07 1.30
C ALA A 102 25.22 10.99 2.37
N GLY A 103 26.17 10.07 2.52
CA GLY A 103 26.12 9.04 3.55
C GLY A 103 27.18 7.96 3.37
N GLY A 104 27.47 7.21 4.44
CA GLY A 104 28.44 6.10 4.41
C GLY A 104 27.92 4.82 3.73
N LYS A 105 26.71 4.85 3.15
CA LYS A 105 26.06 3.70 2.51
C LYS A 105 26.50 3.48 1.05
N PHE A 106 27.30 4.38 0.50
CA PHE A 106 27.87 4.26 -0.85
C PHE A 106 29.18 3.48 -0.89
N ASP A 107 29.78 3.21 0.27
CA ASP A 107 31.05 2.51 0.40
C ASP A 107 30.87 1.21 1.21
N LYS A 108 31.54 0.14 0.76
CA LYS A 108 31.36 -1.24 1.26
C LYS A 108 31.97 -1.46 2.64
N ASP A 109 32.81 -0.54 3.08
CA ASP A 109 33.56 -0.65 4.33
C ASP A 109 32.69 -0.38 5.57
N SER A 110 31.65 0.46 5.44
CA SER A 110 30.82 0.89 6.59
C SER A 110 29.54 0.09 6.76
N TYR A 111 28.90 -0.30 5.65
CA TYR A 111 27.72 -1.16 5.62
C TYR A 111 27.87 -2.19 4.49
N LYS A 112 27.95 -3.47 4.84
CA LYS A 112 27.98 -4.55 3.84
C LYS A 112 26.61 -4.79 3.19
N VAL A 113 25.53 -4.51 3.92
CA VAL A 113 24.14 -4.66 3.49
C VAL A 113 23.33 -3.54 4.12
N SER A 114 22.55 -2.80 3.32
CA SER A 114 21.64 -1.76 3.81
C SER A 114 20.40 -1.62 2.94
N GLY A 115 19.27 -1.23 3.54
CA GLY A 115 18.07 -0.84 2.79
C GLY A 115 18.19 0.57 2.20
N GLY A 116 18.89 1.47 2.88
CA GLY A 116 19.18 2.81 2.37
C GLY A 116 20.24 2.78 1.27
N LEU A 117 19.91 3.23 0.05
CA LEU A 117 20.81 3.19 -1.12
C LEU A 117 21.09 4.56 -1.73
N HIS A 118 20.23 5.54 -1.47
CA HIS A 118 20.24 6.81 -2.19
C HIS A 118 20.89 7.96 -1.41
N GLY A 119 21.08 7.82 -0.09
CA GLY A 119 21.64 8.87 0.76
C GLY A 119 20.79 10.15 0.85
N VAL A 120 19.47 10.04 0.69
CA VAL A 120 18.52 11.18 0.71
C VAL A 120 17.52 11.16 1.87
N GLY A 121 17.31 10.01 2.51
CA GLY A 121 16.22 9.80 3.46
C GLY A 121 16.16 10.81 4.61
N ILE A 122 17.21 10.84 5.43
CA ILE A 122 17.25 11.68 6.63
C ILE A 122 17.26 13.18 6.33
N SER A 123 17.87 13.60 5.21
CA SER A 123 17.88 14.99 4.76
C SER A 123 16.51 15.43 4.20
N VAL A 124 15.75 14.51 3.59
CA VAL A 124 14.34 14.74 3.23
C VAL A 124 13.48 14.91 4.49
N VAL A 125 13.66 14.07 5.52
CA VAL A 125 12.96 14.24 6.82
C VAL A 125 13.26 15.61 7.42
N ASN A 126 14.53 16.02 7.41
CA ASN A 126 14.94 17.34 7.87
C ASN A 126 14.29 18.49 7.07
N ALA A 127 14.29 18.38 5.74
CA ALA A 127 13.72 19.38 4.84
C ALA A 127 12.22 19.57 5.05
N LEU A 128 11.47 18.47 5.23
CA LEU A 128 10.02 18.43 5.34
C LEU A 128 9.50 18.65 6.77
N SER A 129 10.39 18.93 7.71
CA SER A 129 10.07 19.23 9.10
C SER A 129 10.11 20.72 9.39
N GLU A 130 9.18 21.22 10.21
CA GLU A 130 9.25 22.57 10.78
C GLU A 130 10.55 22.72 11.59
N TRP A 131 10.87 21.68 12.37
CA TRP A 131 12.13 21.56 13.08
C TRP A 131 12.57 20.10 13.19
N CYS A 132 13.89 19.90 13.22
CA CYS A 132 14.51 18.61 13.45
C CYS A 132 15.69 18.78 14.42
N LYS A 133 15.84 17.86 15.36
CA LYS A 133 16.87 17.84 16.39
C LYS A 133 17.55 16.49 16.38
N VAL A 134 18.87 16.48 16.35
CA VAL A 134 19.66 15.24 16.37
C VAL A 134 20.60 15.28 17.56
N GLU A 135 20.50 14.27 18.40
CA GLU A 135 21.41 13.98 19.51
C GLU A 135 22.22 12.74 19.17
N VAL A 136 23.55 12.85 19.20
CA VAL A 136 24.46 11.72 18.95
C VAL A 136 25.25 11.41 20.20
N LYS A 137 25.13 10.18 20.69
CA LYS A 137 25.97 9.62 21.75
C LYS A 137 27.11 8.84 21.11
N ARG A 138 28.34 9.37 21.19
CA ARG A 138 29.53 8.76 20.62
C ARG A 138 30.77 9.13 21.43
N ASP A 139 31.68 8.17 21.64
CA ASP A 139 32.96 8.37 22.32
C ASP A 139 32.82 9.04 23.71
N GLY A 140 31.82 8.62 24.49
CA GLY A 140 31.52 9.15 25.83
C GLY A 140 30.97 10.59 25.86
N LYS A 141 30.69 11.18 24.70
CA LYS A 141 30.18 12.55 24.55
C LYS A 141 28.79 12.57 23.92
N ILE A 142 28.02 13.59 24.28
CA ILE A 142 26.71 13.86 23.68
C ILE A 142 26.84 15.08 22.80
N TYR A 143 26.58 14.92 21.50
CA TYR A 143 26.58 15.96 20.50
C TYR A 143 25.15 16.32 20.10
N PHE A 144 24.92 17.57 19.75
CA PHE A 144 23.61 18.08 19.39
C PHE A 144 23.67 19.04 18.21
N GLN A 145 22.68 18.93 17.33
CA GLN A 145 22.40 19.92 16.30
C GLN A 145 20.88 20.09 16.09
N GLU A 146 20.45 21.32 15.85
CA GLU A 146 19.06 21.66 15.54
C GLU A 146 18.96 22.31 14.16
N TYR A 147 17.89 21.98 13.46
CA TYR A 147 17.56 22.46 12.12
C TYR A 147 16.14 23.04 12.10
N ARG A 148 15.90 24.00 11.20
CA ARG A 148 14.55 24.44 10.83
C ARG A 148 14.41 24.35 9.32
N GLN A 149 13.42 23.61 8.84
CA GLN A 149 13.15 23.45 7.40
C GLN A 149 14.39 23.05 6.60
N GLY A 150 15.19 22.11 7.12
CA GLY A 150 16.43 21.65 6.49
C GLY A 150 17.67 22.52 6.75
N ILE A 151 17.53 23.70 7.39
CA ILE A 151 18.64 24.65 7.57
C ILE A 151 19.21 24.52 9.00
N PRO A 152 20.53 24.27 9.17
CA PRO A 152 21.15 24.20 10.48
C PRO A 152 21.08 25.55 11.19
N LYS A 153 20.67 25.55 12.47
CA LYS A 153 20.61 26.77 13.30
C LYS A 153 21.89 27.05 14.05
N VAL A 154 22.63 26.01 14.36
CA VAL A 154 23.90 26.06 15.07
C VAL A 154 24.83 24.99 14.49
N PRO A 155 26.16 25.19 14.52
CA PRO A 155 27.11 24.10 14.32
C PRO A 155 26.90 23.01 15.38
N VAL A 156 27.39 21.79 15.12
CA VAL A 156 27.37 20.70 16.10
C VAL A 156 28.06 21.12 17.39
N LYS A 157 27.37 20.94 18.52
CA LYS A 157 27.89 21.25 19.86
C LYS A 157 27.93 20.02 20.73
N GLN A 158 28.98 19.88 21.53
CA GLN A 158 28.98 18.94 22.63
C GLN A 158 28.12 19.52 23.78
N ILE A 159 27.02 18.85 24.11
CA ILE A 159 26.06 19.28 25.14
C ILE A 159 26.20 18.50 26.46
N GLY A 160 26.99 17.44 26.47
CA GLY A 160 27.19 16.64 27.67
C GLY A 160 28.20 15.51 27.50
N THR A 161 28.31 14.70 28.56
CA THR A 161 29.08 13.45 28.57
C THR A 161 28.22 12.35 29.19
N TYR A 162 28.53 11.11 28.87
CA TYR A 162 27.82 9.95 29.39
C TYR A 162 28.80 8.81 29.69
N LYS A 163 28.44 7.94 30.64
CA LYS A 163 29.31 6.85 31.15
C LYS A 163 28.90 5.45 30.69
N SER A 164 27.81 5.35 29.93
CA SER A 164 27.34 4.09 29.37
C SER A 164 28.24 3.66 28.21
N GLU A 165 28.35 2.36 27.95
CA GLU A 165 29.00 1.84 26.73
C GLU A 165 28.11 1.98 25.49
N ASN A 166 26.80 2.22 25.72
CA ASN A 166 25.82 2.40 24.65
C ASN A 166 25.99 3.75 23.94
N ASN A 167 26.58 3.71 22.74
CA ASN A 167 26.46 4.74 21.72
C ASN A 167 25.03 4.78 21.14
N GLY A 168 24.77 5.73 20.25
CA GLY A 168 23.53 5.75 19.47
C GLY A 168 23.15 7.12 18.95
N THR A 169 22.07 7.18 18.18
CA THR A 169 21.49 8.43 17.68
C THR A 169 20.05 8.55 18.13
N LYS A 170 19.64 9.76 18.53
CA LYS A 170 18.25 10.13 18.71
C LYS A 170 17.91 11.27 17.76
N THR A 171 16.99 11.02 16.85
CA THR A 171 16.46 12.02 15.92
C THR A 171 15.03 12.35 16.34
N THR A 172 14.75 13.63 16.61
CA THR A 172 13.40 14.12 16.93
C THR A 172 12.99 15.17 15.91
N PHE A 173 11.84 14.99 15.27
CA PHE A 173 11.39 15.89 14.21
C PHE A 173 9.89 16.19 14.32
N LYS A 174 9.50 17.39 13.87
CA LYS A 174 8.11 17.81 13.76
C LYS A 174 7.77 18.12 12.31
N PRO A 175 6.86 17.38 11.68
CA PRO A 175 6.43 17.61 10.29
C PRO A 175 5.93 19.04 10.06
N ASP A 176 6.23 19.60 8.88
CA ASP A 176 5.83 20.97 8.54
C ASP A 176 4.35 21.02 8.07
N LYS A 177 3.51 21.69 8.85
CA LYS A 177 2.07 21.87 8.55
C LYS A 177 1.79 22.68 7.28
N GLU A 178 2.78 23.42 6.75
CA GLU A 178 2.63 24.12 5.48
C GLU A 178 2.75 23.18 4.27
N ILE A 179 3.35 22.00 4.48
CA ILE A 179 3.57 20.99 3.44
C ILE A 179 2.53 19.89 3.52
N PHE A 180 2.29 19.35 4.71
CA PHE A 180 1.41 18.21 4.90
C PHE A 180 -0.05 18.62 5.10
N LYS A 181 -0.98 17.87 4.49
CA LYS A 181 -2.43 18.07 4.69
C LYS A 181 -2.89 17.70 6.10
N THR A 182 -2.18 16.77 6.73
CA THR A 182 -2.39 16.33 8.11
C THR A 182 -1.02 16.08 8.73
N ILE A 183 -0.89 16.34 10.03
CA ILE A 183 0.32 16.02 10.81
C ILE A 183 0.03 14.97 11.89
N LYS A 184 -1.16 14.36 11.87
CA LYS A 184 -1.53 13.33 12.83
C LYS A 184 -0.95 11.98 12.40
N PHE A 185 -0.07 11.44 13.22
CA PHE A 185 0.42 10.07 13.04
C PHE A 185 -0.63 9.06 13.55
N HIS A 186 -0.71 7.92 12.87
CA HIS A 186 -1.55 6.78 13.23
C HIS A 186 -0.69 5.72 13.90
N PHE A 187 -0.98 5.44 15.17
CA PHE A 187 -0.24 4.44 15.95
C PHE A 187 -0.20 3.08 15.27
N ASP A 188 -1.35 2.56 14.82
CA ASP A 188 -1.43 1.21 14.25
C ASP A 188 -0.58 1.07 12.97
N THR A 189 -0.53 2.11 12.11
CA THR A 189 0.31 2.11 10.91
C THR A 189 1.81 2.01 11.24
N VAL A 190 2.26 2.75 12.27
CA VAL A 190 3.65 2.67 12.74
C VAL A 190 3.92 1.33 13.42
N ALA A 191 2.97 0.85 14.23
CA ALA A 191 3.07 -0.41 14.96
C ALA A 191 3.23 -1.60 14.01
N GLU A 192 2.44 -1.65 12.93
CA GLU A 192 2.53 -2.70 11.91
C GLU A 192 3.91 -2.72 11.25
N ARG A 193 4.43 -1.55 10.83
CA ARG A 193 5.76 -1.47 10.22
C ARG A 193 6.87 -1.90 11.19
N LEU A 194 6.82 -1.47 12.44
CA LEU A 194 7.81 -1.87 13.46
C LEU A 194 7.72 -3.36 13.79
N ARG A 195 6.51 -3.93 13.82
CA ARG A 195 6.28 -5.36 14.02
C ARG A 195 6.89 -6.19 12.89
N GLU A 196 6.67 -5.79 11.64
CA GLU A 196 7.32 -6.42 10.46
C GLU A 196 8.85 -6.39 10.59
N LEU A 197 9.41 -5.22 10.89
CA LEU A 197 10.86 -5.08 11.07
C LEU A 197 11.39 -5.94 12.22
N ALA A 198 10.65 -6.10 13.31
CA ALA A 198 11.03 -6.97 14.43
C ALA A 198 11.04 -8.45 14.04
N TYR A 199 10.13 -8.90 13.17
CA TYR A 199 10.16 -10.26 12.63
C TYR A 199 11.37 -10.50 11.71
N LEU A 200 11.71 -9.51 10.88
CA LEU A 200 12.83 -9.59 9.94
C LEU A 200 14.21 -9.49 10.62
N ASN A 201 14.26 -9.06 11.89
CA ASN A 201 15.49 -8.83 12.64
C ASN A 201 15.36 -9.43 14.05
N LYS A 202 15.58 -10.75 14.18
CA LYS A 202 15.38 -11.55 15.42
C LYS A 202 16.07 -11.00 16.68
N GLU A 203 17.17 -10.27 16.53
CA GLU A 203 17.94 -9.70 17.64
C GLU A 203 17.47 -8.31 18.08
N VAL A 204 16.69 -7.60 17.23
CA VAL A 204 16.32 -6.21 17.47
C VAL A 204 15.02 -6.11 18.25
N THR A 205 15.02 -5.31 19.31
CA THR A 205 13.83 -4.98 20.07
C THR A 205 13.27 -3.64 19.60
N MET A 206 12.04 -3.64 19.10
CA MET A 206 11.33 -2.42 18.70
C MET A 206 10.38 -1.99 19.81
N THR A 207 10.30 -0.69 20.07
CA THR A 207 9.34 -0.13 21.03
C THR A 207 8.64 1.05 20.39
N LEU A 208 7.30 1.06 20.42
CA LEU A 208 6.48 2.19 20.02
C LEU A 208 5.76 2.74 21.23
N LYS A 209 5.86 4.06 21.44
CA LYS A 209 5.16 4.79 22.49
C LYS A 209 4.31 5.90 21.87
N ASP A 210 3.09 6.06 22.35
CA ASP A 210 2.23 7.19 22.03
C ASP A 210 1.86 7.95 23.29
N GLU A 211 2.38 9.16 23.43
CA GLU A 211 2.09 10.02 24.58
C GLU A 211 0.68 10.63 24.52
N ASN A 212 -0.02 10.57 23.37
CA ASN A 212 -1.39 11.08 23.26
C ASN A 212 -2.37 10.19 24.03
N ASP A 213 -2.25 8.88 23.87
CA ASP A 213 -3.14 7.87 24.44
C ASP A 213 -2.49 7.05 25.58
N ASP A 214 -1.24 7.38 25.96
CA ASP A 214 -0.41 6.65 26.93
C ASP A 214 -0.29 5.15 26.60
N GLN A 215 -0.16 4.86 25.31
CA GLN A 215 -0.05 3.50 24.75
C GLN A 215 1.41 3.15 24.49
N GLU A 216 1.81 1.92 24.86
CA GLU A 216 3.13 1.38 24.58
C GLU A 216 3.04 -0.06 24.07
N GLU A 217 3.72 -0.33 22.96
CA GLU A 217 3.89 -1.68 22.42
C GLU A 217 5.36 -2.01 22.22
N VAL A 218 5.74 -3.24 22.58
CA VAL A 218 7.10 -3.76 22.45
C VAL A 218 7.08 -4.98 21.55
N PHE A 219 7.89 -4.98 20.50
CA PHE A 219 8.00 -6.07 19.54
C PHE A 219 9.38 -6.72 19.64
N LYS A 220 9.40 -8.01 19.96
CA LYS A 220 10.60 -8.86 19.94
C LYS A 220 10.20 -10.30 19.65
N PHE A 221 10.63 -10.81 18.50
CA PHE A 221 10.20 -12.13 18.01
C PHE A 221 11.42 -13.02 17.78
N LYS A 222 11.67 -13.92 18.74
CA LYS A 222 12.83 -14.83 18.68
C LYS A 222 12.74 -15.85 17.53
N GLY A 223 11.53 -16.21 17.10
CA GLY A 223 11.33 -17.12 15.97
C GLY A 223 11.50 -16.44 14.61
N GLY A 224 11.73 -15.13 14.55
CA GLY A 224 11.96 -14.39 13.30
C GLY A 224 10.84 -14.64 12.28
N LEU A 225 11.22 -15.09 11.08
CA LEU A 225 10.27 -15.36 9.99
C LEU A 225 9.26 -16.47 10.31
N ILE A 226 9.60 -17.42 11.19
CA ILE A 226 8.66 -18.48 11.61
C ILE A 226 7.47 -17.87 12.35
N ASP A 227 7.73 -16.94 13.27
CA ASP A 227 6.68 -16.24 14.01
C ASP A 227 5.93 -15.27 13.09
N PHE A 228 6.60 -14.74 12.07
CA PHE A 228 5.95 -13.89 11.07
C PHE A 228 4.91 -14.67 10.25
N VAL A 229 5.27 -15.84 9.73
CA VAL A 229 4.34 -16.72 8.99
C VAL A 229 3.13 -17.05 9.87
N LYS A 230 3.35 -17.46 11.12
CA LYS A 230 2.23 -17.73 12.06
C LYS A 230 1.35 -16.52 12.33
N TYR A 231 1.94 -15.32 12.37
CA TYR A 231 1.20 -14.07 12.57
C TYR A 231 0.32 -13.72 11.35
N LEU A 232 0.79 -14.04 10.15
CA LEU A 232 0.02 -13.87 8.91
C LEU A 232 -1.10 -14.90 8.79
N ASP A 233 -0.86 -16.14 9.24
CA ASP A 233 -1.82 -17.24 9.19
C ASP A 233 -2.62 -17.43 10.47
N GLU A 234 -2.62 -16.46 11.39
CA GLU A 234 -3.30 -16.52 12.69
C GLU A 234 -4.80 -16.86 12.58
N ASN A 235 -5.44 -16.45 11.48
CA ASN A 235 -6.86 -16.67 11.20
C ASN A 235 -7.12 -17.86 10.24
N ARG A 236 -6.08 -18.58 9.83
CA ARG A 236 -6.15 -19.72 8.89
C ARG A 236 -5.82 -21.03 9.61
N SER A 237 -6.25 -22.17 9.06
CA SER A 237 -5.93 -23.47 9.67
C SER A 237 -4.66 -24.06 9.04
N PRO A 238 -3.50 -24.05 9.73
CA PRO A 238 -2.27 -24.60 9.18
C PRO A 238 -2.33 -26.12 9.04
N LEU A 239 -1.80 -26.66 7.94
CA LEU A 239 -1.74 -28.10 7.67
C LEU A 239 -0.54 -28.79 8.34
N HIS A 240 0.50 -28.00 8.61
CA HIS A 240 1.77 -28.42 9.20
C HIS A 240 2.45 -27.22 9.89
N LYS A 241 3.55 -27.47 10.62
CA LYS A 241 4.37 -26.40 11.18
C LYS A 241 5.18 -25.69 10.08
N PRO A 242 5.52 -24.39 10.23
CA PRO A 242 6.31 -23.69 9.23
C PRO A 242 7.62 -24.40 8.88
N VAL A 243 7.90 -24.49 7.59
CA VAL A 243 9.20 -24.87 7.05
C VAL A 243 10.11 -23.65 7.12
N TYR A 244 11.34 -23.85 7.58
CA TYR A 244 12.33 -22.79 7.71
C TYR A 244 13.61 -23.16 6.96
N ILE A 245 14.11 -22.22 6.16
CA ILE A 245 15.32 -22.33 5.36
C ILE A 245 16.17 -21.10 5.66
N GLU A 246 17.39 -21.31 6.14
CA GLU A 246 18.38 -20.26 6.39
C GLU A 246 19.73 -20.71 5.82
N GLY A 247 20.45 -19.78 5.19
CA GLY A 247 21.79 -20.04 4.70
C GLY A 247 22.34 -18.89 3.88
N GLU A 248 23.49 -19.13 3.25
CA GLU A 248 24.14 -18.21 2.33
C GLU A 248 24.52 -18.95 1.04
N LYS A 249 24.19 -18.38 -0.12
CA LYS A 249 24.65 -18.85 -1.43
C LYS A 249 25.09 -17.64 -2.24
N ASP A 250 26.22 -17.76 -2.93
CA ASP A 250 26.80 -16.68 -3.76
C ASP A 250 26.94 -15.34 -3.02
N SER A 251 27.32 -15.37 -1.74
CA SER A 251 27.40 -14.19 -0.84
C SER A 251 26.06 -13.47 -0.59
N VAL A 252 24.94 -14.15 -0.84
CA VAL A 252 23.59 -13.67 -0.54
C VAL A 252 23.04 -14.48 0.63
N PRO A 253 22.98 -13.88 1.85
CA PRO A 253 22.22 -14.46 2.95
C PRO A 253 20.73 -14.52 2.59
N ILE A 254 20.14 -15.69 2.77
CA ILE A 254 18.75 -15.99 2.42
C ILE A 254 18.10 -16.63 3.63
N GLU A 255 16.93 -16.12 3.99
CA GLU A 255 16.09 -16.64 5.06
C GLU A 255 14.65 -16.72 4.56
N ILE A 256 14.04 -17.90 4.66
CA ILE A 256 12.70 -18.17 4.14
C ILE A 256 11.93 -18.99 5.18
N ALA A 257 10.71 -18.56 5.48
CA ALA A 257 9.74 -19.36 6.22
C ALA A 257 8.47 -19.50 5.39
N PHE A 258 7.86 -20.68 5.38
CA PHE A 258 6.56 -20.86 4.73
C PHE A 258 5.73 -21.98 5.35
N GLU A 259 4.41 -21.88 5.23
CA GLU A 259 3.48 -22.94 5.61
C GLU A 259 2.29 -23.03 4.66
N TYR A 260 1.65 -24.19 4.60
CA TYR A 260 0.39 -24.38 3.90
C TYR A 260 -0.77 -24.40 4.88
N SER A 261 -1.86 -23.71 4.52
CA SER A 261 -3.13 -23.72 5.25
C SER A 261 -4.25 -24.34 4.41
N ASP A 262 -5.46 -24.39 4.95
CA ASP A 262 -6.67 -24.78 4.24
C ASP A 262 -7.21 -23.70 3.29
N SER A 263 -6.65 -22.48 3.32
CA SER A 263 -7.02 -21.36 2.45
C SER A 263 -6.85 -21.64 0.95
N TYR A 264 -7.57 -20.92 0.11
CA TYR A 264 -7.43 -20.96 -1.35
C TYR A 264 -6.58 -19.81 -1.90
N SER A 265 -6.19 -18.83 -1.07
CA SER A 265 -5.35 -17.71 -1.48
C SER A 265 -3.87 -18.02 -1.30
N GLU A 266 -3.02 -17.46 -2.17
CA GLU A 266 -1.58 -17.39 -1.93
C GLU A 266 -1.25 -16.12 -1.13
N ASN A 267 -0.27 -16.20 -0.23
CA ASN A 267 0.16 -15.09 0.61
C ASN A 267 1.69 -15.05 0.72
N ILE A 268 2.33 -14.51 -0.31
CA ILE A 268 3.80 -14.45 -0.37
C ILE A 268 4.28 -13.01 -0.15
N HIS A 269 5.05 -12.81 0.91
CA HIS A 269 5.72 -11.55 1.24
C HIS A 269 7.20 -11.66 0.99
N THR A 270 7.77 -10.66 0.34
CA THR A 270 9.18 -10.69 -0.05
C THR A 270 9.90 -9.43 0.38
N TYR A 271 11.13 -9.59 0.83
CA TYR A 271 11.93 -8.54 1.42
C TYR A 271 13.37 -8.60 0.92
N VAL A 272 13.93 -7.43 0.62
CA VAL A 272 15.34 -7.25 0.29
C VAL A 272 15.87 -6.21 1.26
N ASN A 273 16.86 -6.57 2.08
CA ASN A 273 17.44 -5.65 3.07
C ASN A 273 16.38 -4.96 3.95
N ASN A 274 15.36 -5.71 4.39
CA ASN A 274 14.22 -5.23 5.21
C ASN A 274 13.21 -4.29 4.49
N ILE A 275 13.37 -4.09 3.18
CA ILE A 275 12.43 -3.37 2.32
C ILE A 275 11.47 -4.37 1.70
N ASN A 276 10.16 -4.10 1.79
CA ASN A 276 9.14 -4.94 1.19
C ASN A 276 9.13 -4.75 -0.33
N THR A 277 9.41 -5.82 -1.08
CA THR A 277 9.31 -5.85 -2.53
C THR A 277 7.91 -6.29 -2.94
N ILE A 278 6.98 -5.33 -2.96
CA ILE A 278 5.53 -5.55 -3.15
C ILE A 278 5.20 -6.16 -4.53
N GLU A 279 6.00 -5.81 -5.54
CA GLU A 279 5.93 -6.35 -6.91
C GLU A 279 6.82 -7.60 -7.09
N GLY A 280 7.50 -8.04 -6.03
CA GLY A 280 8.38 -9.21 -6.04
C GLY A 280 9.74 -8.94 -6.68
N GLY A 281 10.14 -9.76 -7.64
CA GLY A 281 11.44 -9.66 -8.29
C GLY A 281 12.14 -11.00 -8.44
N THR A 282 13.44 -10.95 -8.72
CA THR A 282 14.26 -12.13 -9.05
C THR A 282 14.30 -13.19 -7.95
N HIS A 283 14.34 -12.80 -6.68
CA HIS A 283 14.24 -13.68 -5.50
C HIS A 283 12.91 -14.44 -5.44
N LEU A 284 11.78 -13.76 -5.67
CA LEU A 284 10.46 -14.40 -5.72
C LEU A 284 10.36 -15.41 -6.87
N VAL A 285 10.88 -15.05 -8.05
CA VAL A 285 10.92 -15.94 -9.21
C VAL A 285 11.76 -17.18 -8.93
N GLY A 286 12.92 -17.01 -8.29
CA GLY A 286 13.80 -18.11 -7.87
C GLY A 286 13.09 -19.07 -6.91
N PHE A 287 12.43 -18.54 -5.88
CA PHE A 287 11.63 -19.32 -4.93
C PHE A 287 10.53 -20.11 -5.64
N ARG A 288 9.68 -19.46 -6.45
CA ARG A 288 8.56 -20.11 -7.16
C ARG A 288 9.03 -21.22 -8.10
N THR A 289 10.15 -20.99 -8.80
CA THR A 289 10.75 -21.96 -9.72
C THR A 289 11.26 -23.19 -8.95
N ALA A 290 12.01 -22.98 -7.86
CA ALA A 290 12.53 -24.06 -7.04
C ALA A 290 11.40 -24.85 -6.36
N LEU A 291 10.41 -24.17 -5.78
CA LEU A 291 9.25 -24.79 -5.14
C LEU A 291 8.57 -25.78 -6.09
N THR A 292 8.19 -25.30 -7.28
CA THR A 292 7.49 -26.10 -8.31
C THR A 292 8.33 -27.28 -8.76
N ARG A 293 9.61 -27.05 -9.08
CA ARG A 293 10.52 -28.10 -9.54
C ARG A 293 10.74 -29.18 -8.49
N THR A 294 11.00 -28.78 -7.24
CA THR A 294 11.30 -29.71 -6.15
C THR A 294 10.10 -30.59 -5.81
N PHE A 295 8.90 -30.00 -5.70
CA PHE A 295 7.69 -30.80 -5.48
C PHE A 295 7.41 -31.75 -6.65
N ASN A 296 7.52 -31.30 -7.91
CA ASN A 296 7.31 -32.18 -9.06
C ASN A 296 8.30 -33.36 -9.09
N ASN A 297 9.58 -33.09 -8.79
CA ASN A 297 10.60 -34.14 -8.72
C ASN A 297 10.30 -35.15 -7.60
N TYR A 298 9.90 -34.66 -6.43
CA TYR A 298 9.52 -35.53 -5.30
C TYR A 298 8.27 -36.37 -5.63
N ALA A 299 7.28 -35.77 -6.28
CA ALA A 299 6.04 -36.45 -6.68
C ALA A 299 6.30 -37.58 -7.69
N ALA A 300 7.15 -37.31 -8.69
CA ALA A 300 7.56 -38.30 -9.69
C ALA A 300 8.35 -39.45 -9.04
N LYS A 301 9.33 -39.13 -8.18
CA LYS A 301 10.17 -40.12 -7.48
C LYS A 301 9.36 -41.06 -6.59
N ASN A 302 8.32 -40.55 -5.94
CA ASN A 302 7.49 -41.31 -4.98
C ASN A 302 6.18 -41.85 -5.58
N GLY A 303 5.98 -41.73 -6.90
CA GLY A 303 4.77 -42.23 -7.58
C GLY A 303 3.46 -41.59 -7.11
N LEU A 304 3.52 -40.33 -6.63
CA LEU A 304 2.35 -39.60 -6.11
C LEU A 304 1.44 -39.09 -7.24
N ILE A 305 1.97 -38.97 -8.45
CA ILE A 305 1.21 -38.67 -9.67
C ILE A 305 0.96 -40.00 -10.39
N LYS A 306 -0.32 -40.32 -10.64
CA LYS A 306 -0.67 -41.54 -11.38
C LYS A 306 -0.26 -41.36 -12.85
N GLU A 307 0.43 -42.32 -13.45
CA GLU A 307 0.88 -42.26 -14.85
C GLU A 307 -0.25 -42.01 -15.87
N ASN A 308 -1.50 -42.35 -15.50
CA ASN A 308 -2.71 -42.15 -16.33
C ASN A 308 -3.59 -40.95 -15.89
N SER A 309 -3.17 -40.10 -14.95
CA SER A 309 -3.96 -38.91 -14.61
C SER A 309 -3.82 -37.84 -15.67
N LYS A 310 -4.94 -37.37 -16.22
CA LYS A 310 -5.00 -36.20 -17.13
C LYS A 310 -4.66 -34.86 -16.44
N ILE A 311 -4.26 -34.89 -15.17
CA ILE A 311 -4.09 -33.72 -14.31
C ILE A 311 -2.59 -33.56 -14.08
N SER A 312 -2.03 -32.47 -14.61
CA SER A 312 -0.64 -32.06 -14.36
C SER A 312 -0.62 -30.95 -13.32
N LEU A 313 0.22 -31.12 -12.29
CA LEU A 313 0.48 -30.07 -11.30
C LEU A 313 1.30 -28.93 -11.91
N THR A 314 0.81 -27.71 -11.81
CA THR A 314 1.50 -26.48 -12.23
C THR A 314 1.98 -25.68 -11.02
N GLY A 315 2.75 -24.62 -11.25
CA GLY A 315 3.22 -23.74 -10.17
C GLY A 315 2.07 -23.10 -9.40
N GLU A 316 0.95 -22.79 -10.04
CA GLU A 316 -0.24 -22.25 -9.37
C GLU A 316 -0.83 -23.22 -8.35
N ASP A 317 -0.87 -24.51 -8.69
CA ASP A 317 -1.42 -25.54 -7.82
C ASP A 317 -0.60 -25.66 -6.52
N TYR A 318 0.71 -25.42 -6.59
CA TYR A 318 1.60 -25.39 -5.42
C TYR A 318 1.55 -24.09 -4.63
N LYS A 319 0.97 -23.01 -5.16
CA LYS A 319 0.84 -21.74 -4.43
C LYS A 319 -0.49 -21.61 -3.69
N GLU A 320 -1.50 -22.39 -4.07
CA GLU A 320 -2.80 -22.37 -3.39
C GLU A 320 -2.65 -22.66 -1.88
N GLY A 321 -3.07 -21.71 -1.05
CA GLY A 321 -2.99 -21.80 0.42
C GLY A 321 -1.58 -21.76 0.99
N LEU A 322 -0.59 -21.30 0.21
CA LEU A 322 0.78 -21.09 0.67
C LEU A 322 0.93 -19.71 1.27
N THR A 323 1.39 -19.64 2.52
CA THR A 323 1.90 -18.42 3.14
C THR A 323 3.40 -18.50 3.25
N ALA A 324 4.12 -17.52 2.69
CA ALA A 324 5.57 -17.51 2.68
C ALA A 324 6.14 -16.12 2.95
N VAL A 325 7.22 -16.04 3.72
CA VAL A 325 8.04 -14.85 3.91
C VAL A 325 9.44 -15.14 3.40
N ILE A 326 9.90 -14.37 2.42
CA ILE A 326 11.20 -14.53 1.76
C ILE A 326 12.02 -13.27 2.05
N SER A 327 13.11 -13.40 2.80
CA SER A 327 14.03 -12.31 3.15
C SER A 327 15.40 -12.60 2.56
N VAL A 328 15.90 -11.70 1.72
CA VAL A 328 17.26 -11.78 1.17
C VAL A 328 18.07 -10.55 1.56
N LYS A 329 19.36 -10.75 1.78
CA LYS A 329 20.31 -9.68 2.07
C LYS A 329 21.24 -9.54 0.87
N VAL A 330 21.17 -8.39 0.19
CA VAL A 330 21.90 -8.13 -1.05
C VAL A 330 22.80 -6.91 -0.84
N MET A 331 24.07 -7.03 -1.19
CA MET A 331 25.05 -5.94 -1.02
C MET A 331 24.77 -4.76 -1.95
N GLU A 332 24.49 -5.03 -3.23
CA GLU A 332 24.16 -4.02 -4.25
C GLU A 332 22.81 -4.33 -4.90
N PRO A 333 21.70 -4.08 -4.18
CA PRO A 333 20.38 -4.34 -4.73
C PRO A 333 20.06 -3.33 -5.85
N GLN A 334 19.66 -3.87 -6.99
CA GLN A 334 19.19 -3.14 -8.16
C GLN A 334 17.67 -3.30 -8.23
N PHE A 335 16.96 -2.19 -8.08
CA PHE A 335 15.50 -2.18 -8.17
C PHE A 335 15.04 -1.66 -9.53
N GLU A 336 13.93 -2.22 -10.02
CA GLU A 336 13.20 -1.63 -11.14
C GLU A 336 12.47 -0.37 -10.63
N GLY A 337 12.96 0.81 -11.01
CA GLY A 337 12.36 2.09 -10.61
C GLY A 337 12.74 2.57 -9.20
N GLN A 338 12.25 3.77 -8.85
CA GLN A 338 12.64 4.48 -7.61
C GLN A 338 11.96 3.94 -6.35
N THR A 339 10.78 3.34 -6.46
CA THR A 339 9.94 2.90 -5.34
C THR A 339 10.48 1.65 -4.63
N LYS A 340 11.59 1.06 -5.12
CA LYS A 340 12.23 -0.15 -4.58
C LYS A 340 11.25 -1.33 -4.40
N THR A 341 10.26 -1.43 -5.27
CA THR A 341 9.17 -2.41 -5.18
C THR A 341 9.49 -3.75 -5.83
N LYS A 342 10.46 -3.79 -6.75
CA LYS A 342 10.83 -4.98 -7.52
C LYS A 342 12.34 -5.16 -7.70
N LEU A 343 12.86 -6.32 -7.32
CA LEU A 343 14.29 -6.64 -7.42
C LEU A 343 14.69 -7.16 -8.82
N GLY A 344 15.79 -6.63 -9.38
CA GLY A 344 16.32 -6.97 -10.71
C GLY A 344 17.61 -7.80 -10.74
N ASN A 345 18.27 -8.05 -9.61
CA ASN A 345 19.54 -8.81 -9.54
C ASN A 345 19.35 -10.27 -9.98
N SER A 346 19.91 -10.66 -11.13
CA SER A 346 19.71 -12.00 -11.71
C SER A 346 20.43 -13.10 -10.93
N GLU A 347 21.56 -12.78 -10.31
CA GLU A 347 22.33 -13.67 -9.44
C GLU A 347 21.53 -14.10 -8.20
N VAL A 348 20.67 -13.23 -7.67
CA VAL A 348 19.81 -13.54 -6.51
C VAL A 348 18.78 -14.61 -6.86
N LYS A 349 18.27 -14.63 -8.10
CA LYS A 349 17.37 -15.70 -8.57
C LYS A 349 18.04 -17.07 -8.43
N SER A 350 19.25 -17.20 -8.98
CA SER A 350 20.00 -18.47 -8.96
C SER A 350 20.34 -18.91 -7.54
N ALA A 351 20.78 -17.99 -6.68
CA ALA A 351 21.11 -18.26 -5.29
C ALA A 351 19.91 -18.80 -4.50
N VAL A 352 18.75 -18.13 -4.61
CA VAL A 352 17.49 -18.57 -3.97
C VAL A 352 17.02 -19.91 -4.54
N GLU A 353 17.08 -20.08 -5.87
CA GLU A 353 16.63 -21.30 -6.52
C GLU A 353 17.43 -22.53 -6.08
N MET A 354 18.76 -22.41 -5.98
CA MET A 354 19.64 -23.47 -5.49
C MET A 354 19.39 -23.79 -4.02
N MET A 355 19.30 -22.77 -3.16
CA MET A 355 19.12 -22.98 -1.73
C MET A 355 17.77 -23.64 -1.41
N VAL A 356 16.69 -23.11 -1.99
CA VAL A 356 15.35 -23.67 -1.81
C VAL A 356 15.30 -25.09 -2.38
N GLY A 357 15.91 -25.32 -3.55
CA GLY A 357 15.97 -26.66 -4.16
C GLY A 357 16.62 -27.70 -3.25
N GLU A 358 17.79 -27.37 -2.70
CA GLU A 358 18.56 -28.24 -1.79
C GLU A 358 17.79 -28.50 -0.49
N LYS A 359 17.40 -27.44 0.22
CA LYS A 359 16.82 -27.54 1.57
C LYS A 359 15.38 -28.05 1.58
N LEU A 360 14.58 -27.71 0.56
CA LEU A 360 13.24 -28.26 0.44
C LEU A 360 13.28 -29.75 0.11
N SER A 361 14.24 -30.20 -0.72
CA SER A 361 14.38 -31.64 -1.02
C SER A 361 14.72 -32.43 0.24
N GLU A 362 15.68 -31.95 1.04
CA GLU A 362 16.04 -32.51 2.35
C GLU A 362 14.80 -32.60 3.27
N PHE A 363 14.06 -31.49 3.40
CA PHE A 363 12.86 -31.44 4.23
C PHE A 363 11.79 -32.45 3.82
N LEU A 364 11.51 -32.60 2.51
CA LEU A 364 10.47 -33.51 2.02
C LEU A 364 10.83 -34.99 2.22
N GLU A 365 12.11 -35.34 2.13
CA GLU A 365 12.60 -36.71 2.40
C GLU A 365 12.49 -37.03 3.91
N GLU A 366 12.82 -36.07 4.78
CA GLU A 366 12.70 -36.23 6.24
C GLU A 366 11.25 -36.22 6.74
N ASN A 367 10.34 -35.51 6.04
CA ASN A 367 8.98 -35.24 6.49
C ASN A 367 7.90 -35.76 5.52
N ALA A 368 7.97 -37.04 5.14
CA ALA A 368 7.06 -37.66 4.16
C ALA A 368 5.56 -37.47 4.49
N SER A 369 5.18 -37.46 5.78
CA SER A 369 3.79 -37.24 6.19
C SER A 369 3.29 -35.82 5.89
N VAL A 370 4.15 -34.82 6.04
CA VAL A 370 3.86 -33.42 5.70
C VAL A 370 3.81 -33.26 4.19
N ALA A 371 4.79 -33.81 3.47
CA ALA A 371 4.82 -33.82 2.02
C ALA A 371 3.50 -34.35 1.44
N LYS A 372 3.03 -35.51 1.93
CA LYS A 372 1.76 -36.11 1.49
C LYS A 372 0.55 -35.18 1.68
N LYS A 373 0.43 -34.50 2.82
CA LYS A 373 -0.66 -33.54 3.08
C LYS A 373 -0.63 -32.35 2.10
N ILE A 374 0.56 -31.82 1.84
CA ILE A 374 0.75 -30.72 0.88
C ILE A 374 0.33 -31.19 -0.52
N PHE A 375 0.79 -32.37 -0.96
CA PHE A 375 0.39 -32.93 -2.26
C PHE A 375 -1.11 -33.17 -2.38
N GLU A 376 -1.77 -33.71 -1.34
CA GLU A 376 -3.23 -33.90 -1.35
C GLU A 376 -3.99 -32.58 -1.48
N LYS A 377 -3.46 -31.48 -0.93
CA LYS A 377 -4.02 -30.14 -1.15
C LYS A 377 -3.79 -29.68 -2.60
N CYS A 378 -2.55 -29.72 -3.09
CA CYS A 378 -2.20 -29.25 -4.43
C CYS A 378 -2.93 -30.05 -5.53
N MET A 379 -3.13 -31.36 -5.33
CA MET A 379 -3.91 -32.19 -6.24
C MET A 379 -5.39 -31.77 -6.31
N ARG A 380 -5.99 -31.38 -5.18
CA ARG A 380 -7.37 -30.83 -5.16
C ARG A 380 -7.44 -29.48 -5.87
N ALA A 381 -6.42 -28.63 -5.72
CA ALA A 381 -6.30 -27.37 -6.45
C ALA A 381 -6.25 -27.63 -7.98
N ALA A 382 -5.41 -28.58 -8.41
CA ALA A 382 -5.29 -28.95 -9.82
C ALA A 382 -6.57 -29.53 -10.42
N GLU A 383 -7.27 -30.38 -9.66
CA GLU A 383 -8.60 -30.89 -10.03
C GLU A 383 -9.62 -29.76 -10.19
N ALA A 384 -9.63 -28.80 -9.26
CA ALA A 384 -10.51 -27.64 -9.32
C ALA A 384 -10.20 -26.74 -10.52
N ARG A 385 -8.92 -26.44 -10.78
CA ARG A 385 -8.45 -25.67 -11.94
C ARG A 385 -8.85 -26.31 -13.25
N GLU A 386 -8.63 -27.61 -13.40
CA GLU A 386 -8.98 -28.36 -14.61
C GLU A 386 -10.51 -28.43 -14.82
N ALA A 387 -11.29 -28.52 -13.75
CA ALA A 387 -12.75 -28.40 -13.82
C ALA A 387 -13.19 -26.99 -14.26
N ALA A 388 -12.57 -25.94 -13.72
CA ALA A 388 -12.82 -24.55 -14.12
C ALA A 388 -12.45 -24.30 -15.58
N ARG A 389 -11.32 -24.84 -16.05
CA ARG A 389 -10.89 -24.73 -17.44
C ARG A 389 -11.90 -25.39 -18.38
N LYS A 390 -12.35 -26.61 -18.07
CA LYS A 390 -13.39 -27.30 -18.84
C LYS A 390 -14.71 -26.54 -18.86
N ALA A 391 -15.13 -25.98 -17.74
CA ALA A 391 -16.33 -25.14 -17.66
C ALA A 391 -16.19 -23.89 -18.55
N ARG A 392 -15.05 -23.19 -18.46
CA ARG A 392 -14.73 -22.03 -19.32
C ARG A 392 -14.70 -22.39 -20.80
N GLU A 393 -14.06 -23.50 -21.19
CA GLU A 393 -14.02 -23.97 -22.57
C GLU A 393 -15.41 -24.36 -23.11
N LEU A 394 -16.26 -24.99 -22.29
CA LEU A 394 -17.64 -25.32 -22.67
C LEU A 394 -18.47 -24.06 -22.93
N VAL A 395 -18.33 -23.04 -22.10
CA VAL A 395 -18.97 -21.73 -22.30
C VAL A 395 -18.41 -21.03 -23.55
N ARG A 396 -17.08 -21.02 -23.71
CA ARG A 396 -16.41 -20.41 -24.87
C ARG A 396 -16.78 -21.09 -26.19
N ARG A 397 -16.96 -22.43 -26.20
CA ARG A 397 -17.39 -23.20 -27.38
C ARG A 397 -18.88 -23.00 -27.70
N LYS A 398 -19.75 -22.89 -26.70
CA LYS A 398 -21.17 -22.54 -26.91
C LYS A 398 -21.33 -21.13 -27.52
N ASN A 399 -20.41 -20.22 -27.20
CA ASN A 399 -20.46 -18.82 -27.62
C ASN A 399 -19.49 -18.49 -28.77
N ALA A 400 -18.86 -19.49 -29.41
CA ALA A 400 -17.79 -19.29 -30.40
C ALA A 400 -18.25 -18.68 -31.74
N LEU A 401 -19.57 -18.57 -31.97
CA LEU A 401 -20.14 -17.92 -33.16
C LEU A 401 -20.28 -16.39 -33.00
N ASP A 402 -20.21 -15.85 -31.77
CA ASP A 402 -20.26 -14.41 -31.49
C ASP A 402 -18.89 -13.92 -30.99
N SER A 403 -18.22 -13.10 -31.78
CA SER A 403 -16.92 -12.50 -31.45
C SER A 403 -16.99 -11.63 -30.18
N MET A 404 -15.95 -11.72 -29.34
CA MET A 404 -15.63 -10.88 -28.16
C MET A 404 -16.82 -10.09 -27.57
N HIS A 405 -17.76 -10.76 -26.91
CA HIS A 405 -18.82 -10.03 -26.23
C HIS A 405 -18.31 -9.43 -24.92
N LEU A 406 -18.15 -8.11 -24.95
CA LEU A 406 -18.17 -7.28 -23.75
C LEU A 406 -19.48 -7.50 -22.99
N PRO A 407 -19.51 -7.29 -21.67
CA PRO A 407 -20.73 -7.47 -20.89
C PRO A 407 -21.86 -6.60 -21.47
N GLY A 408 -23.06 -7.16 -21.66
CA GLY A 408 -24.17 -6.41 -22.26
C GLY A 408 -24.60 -5.15 -21.47
N LYS A 409 -24.22 -5.08 -20.19
CA LYS A 409 -24.43 -3.92 -19.31
C LYS A 409 -23.31 -2.86 -19.39
N LEU A 410 -22.17 -3.18 -19.99
CA LEU A 410 -21.07 -2.24 -20.19
C LEU A 410 -21.48 -1.21 -21.23
N ALA A 411 -21.50 0.06 -20.83
CA ALA A 411 -21.47 1.16 -21.78
C ALA A 411 -20.00 1.47 -22.07
N ASP A 412 -19.48 1.07 -23.23
CA ASP A 412 -18.06 1.27 -23.53
C ASP A 412 -17.72 2.69 -24.01
N CYS A 413 -16.44 3.03 -24.08
CA CYS A 413 -15.92 4.26 -24.69
C CYS A 413 -15.56 4.05 -26.17
N SER A 414 -15.42 5.13 -26.94
CA SER A 414 -15.08 5.04 -28.37
C SER A 414 -13.59 4.98 -28.65
N ILE A 415 -12.75 5.49 -27.74
CA ILE A 415 -11.29 5.39 -27.83
C ILE A 415 -10.87 4.01 -27.33
N ASN A 416 -9.84 3.44 -27.98
CA ASN A 416 -9.30 2.11 -27.66
C ASN A 416 -7.88 2.17 -27.09
N ASP A 417 -7.32 3.36 -26.92
CA ASP A 417 -6.02 3.56 -26.29
C ASP A 417 -6.18 3.49 -24.76
N PRO A 418 -5.65 2.44 -24.10
CA PRO A 418 -5.86 2.24 -22.67
C PRO A 418 -5.43 3.43 -21.81
N GLU A 419 -4.31 4.11 -22.13
CA GLU A 419 -3.79 5.20 -21.30
C GLU A 419 -4.77 6.36 -21.14
N HIS A 420 -5.59 6.59 -22.16
CA HIS A 420 -6.59 7.65 -22.18
C HIS A 420 -7.96 7.19 -21.67
N CYS A 421 -8.21 5.88 -21.62
CA CYS A 421 -9.51 5.32 -21.29
C CYS A 421 -9.68 5.06 -19.79
N GLU A 422 -10.89 5.36 -19.32
CA GLU A 422 -11.31 5.18 -17.93
C GLU A 422 -12.54 4.29 -17.88
N ILE A 423 -12.63 3.41 -16.89
CA ILE A 423 -13.86 2.66 -16.58
C ILE A 423 -14.35 3.02 -15.19
N TYR A 424 -15.63 3.36 -15.09
CA TYR A 424 -16.32 3.56 -13.82
C TYR A 424 -17.11 2.30 -13.48
N ILE A 425 -16.79 1.69 -12.35
CA ILE A 425 -17.58 0.60 -11.76
C ILE A 425 -18.56 1.24 -10.79
N VAL A 426 -19.85 1.20 -11.13
CA VAL A 426 -20.89 2.01 -10.47
C VAL A 426 -21.91 1.13 -9.76
N GLU A 427 -22.27 1.52 -8.55
CA GLU A 427 -23.31 0.85 -7.76
C GLU A 427 -24.71 1.04 -8.36
N GLY A 428 -25.29 -0.05 -8.88
CA GLY A 428 -26.66 -0.09 -9.36
C GLY A 428 -26.92 0.52 -10.75
N ASP A 429 -28.06 0.14 -11.33
CA ASP A 429 -28.48 0.64 -12.65
C ASP A 429 -28.89 2.12 -12.61
N SER A 430 -29.35 2.63 -11.47
CA SER A 430 -29.79 4.03 -11.31
C SER A 430 -28.61 5.00 -11.49
N ALA A 431 -27.59 4.87 -10.63
CA ALA A 431 -26.37 5.66 -10.74
C ALA A 431 -25.63 5.35 -12.06
N GLY A 432 -25.65 4.09 -12.52
CA GLY A 432 -25.13 3.72 -13.84
C GLY A 432 -25.81 4.45 -15.00
N GLY A 433 -27.12 4.71 -14.91
CA GLY A 433 -27.89 5.48 -15.87
C GLY A 433 -27.47 6.95 -15.91
N SER A 434 -27.40 7.61 -14.75
CA SER A 434 -26.94 9.00 -14.63
C SER A 434 -25.49 9.16 -15.11
N ALA A 435 -24.60 8.24 -14.71
CA ALA A 435 -23.21 8.23 -15.14
C ALA A 435 -23.08 8.02 -16.66
N LYS A 436 -23.87 7.12 -17.25
CA LYS A 436 -23.90 6.90 -18.70
C LYS A 436 -24.32 8.14 -19.48
N GLN A 437 -25.24 8.94 -18.93
CA GLN A 437 -25.72 10.17 -19.56
C GLN A 437 -24.71 11.32 -19.39
N GLY A 438 -24.06 11.43 -18.22
CA GLY A 438 -23.16 12.55 -17.89
C GLY A 438 -21.72 12.38 -18.37
N ARG A 439 -21.28 11.15 -18.68
CA ARG A 439 -19.89 10.87 -19.08
C ARG A 439 -19.47 11.52 -20.39
N ASP A 440 -18.16 11.67 -20.55
CA ASP A 440 -17.58 11.80 -21.88
C ASP A 440 -17.42 10.42 -22.54
N ARG A 441 -18.33 10.10 -23.46
CA ARG A 441 -18.34 8.82 -24.20
C ARG A 441 -17.07 8.53 -25.00
N ARG A 442 -16.21 9.54 -25.23
CA ARG A 442 -14.96 9.36 -25.97
C ARG A 442 -14.02 8.43 -25.23
N PHE A 443 -13.87 8.63 -23.92
CA PHE A 443 -12.84 7.95 -23.13
C PHE A 443 -13.35 7.31 -21.83
N GLN A 444 -14.61 7.54 -21.43
CA GLN A 444 -15.16 6.97 -20.19
C GLN A 444 -16.16 5.85 -20.48
N ALA A 445 -15.87 4.65 -19.97
CA ALA A 445 -16.75 3.49 -19.94
C ALA A 445 -17.48 3.38 -18.58
N ILE A 446 -18.71 2.85 -18.58
CA ILE A 446 -19.52 2.67 -17.36
C ILE A 446 -19.93 1.20 -17.25
N LEU A 447 -19.60 0.58 -16.13
CA LEU A 447 -20.00 -0.78 -15.78
C LEU A 447 -20.86 -0.75 -14.50
N PRO A 448 -22.20 -0.81 -14.63
CA PRO A 448 -23.09 -0.93 -13.49
C PRO A 448 -22.95 -2.32 -12.85
N ILE A 449 -22.87 -2.38 -11.52
CA ILE A 449 -22.89 -3.62 -10.74
C ILE A 449 -24.18 -3.74 -9.93
N LYS A 450 -24.73 -4.96 -9.85
CA LYS A 450 -26.01 -5.21 -9.18
C LYS A 450 -25.81 -5.91 -7.85
N GLY A 451 -26.33 -5.30 -6.79
CA GLY A 451 -26.28 -5.85 -5.44
C GLY A 451 -24.87 -6.00 -4.89
N LYS A 452 -24.75 -6.74 -3.79
CA LYS A 452 -23.46 -7.02 -3.14
C LYS A 452 -22.70 -8.09 -3.92
N ILE A 453 -21.44 -7.80 -4.21
CA ILE A 453 -20.55 -8.73 -4.92
C ILE A 453 -20.22 -9.91 -4.01
N LEU A 454 -19.95 -11.07 -4.61
CA LEU A 454 -19.46 -12.24 -3.87
C LEU A 454 -18.15 -11.88 -3.15
N ASN A 455 -18.09 -12.13 -1.85
CA ASN A 455 -16.83 -12.04 -1.10
C ASN A 455 -15.87 -13.14 -1.60
N VAL A 456 -14.82 -12.72 -2.31
CA VAL A 456 -13.86 -13.64 -2.92
C VAL A 456 -12.88 -14.25 -1.93
N GLU A 457 -12.70 -13.64 -0.76
CA GLU A 457 -11.81 -14.15 0.29
C GLU A 457 -12.20 -15.56 0.73
N LYS A 458 -13.51 -15.80 0.80
CA LYS A 458 -14.12 -17.05 1.28
C LYS A 458 -14.48 -18.02 0.14
N ALA A 459 -14.22 -17.63 -1.11
CA ALA A 459 -14.76 -18.32 -2.27
C ALA A 459 -13.67 -19.03 -3.07
N LYS A 460 -13.97 -20.26 -3.49
CA LYS A 460 -13.14 -20.99 -4.45
C LYS A 460 -13.22 -20.33 -5.83
N ILE A 461 -12.14 -20.46 -6.60
CA ILE A 461 -12.04 -19.92 -7.96
C ILE A 461 -13.22 -20.30 -8.87
N ASN A 462 -13.75 -21.53 -8.77
CA ASN A 462 -14.90 -21.96 -9.57
C ASN A 462 -16.15 -21.12 -9.28
N LYS A 463 -16.44 -20.86 -8.00
CA LYS A 463 -17.59 -20.04 -7.58
C LYS A 463 -17.41 -18.58 -7.95
N ILE A 464 -16.17 -18.09 -7.90
CA ILE A 464 -15.79 -16.73 -8.33
C ILE A 464 -16.05 -16.58 -9.84
N LEU A 465 -15.61 -17.56 -10.63
CA LEU A 465 -15.80 -17.56 -12.08
C LEU A 465 -17.24 -17.82 -12.51
N GLU A 466 -18.09 -18.44 -11.68
CA GLU A 466 -19.53 -18.59 -11.94
C GLU A 466 -20.33 -17.30 -11.67
N ASN A 467 -19.75 -16.35 -10.94
CA ASN A 467 -20.43 -15.11 -10.60
C ASN A 467 -20.47 -14.15 -11.80
N GLN A 468 -21.69 -13.76 -12.21
CA GLN A 468 -21.93 -12.93 -13.38
C GLN A 468 -21.32 -11.51 -13.26
N GLU A 469 -21.34 -10.92 -12.07
CA GLU A 469 -20.80 -9.58 -11.82
C GLU A 469 -19.27 -9.59 -11.93
N ILE A 470 -18.62 -10.61 -11.36
CA ILE A 470 -17.18 -10.82 -11.47
C ILE A 470 -16.77 -11.13 -12.91
N GLN A 471 -17.48 -12.01 -13.62
CA GLN A 471 -17.23 -12.25 -15.03
C GLN A 471 -17.35 -10.96 -15.85
N ALA A 472 -18.36 -10.14 -15.58
CA ALA A 472 -18.52 -8.86 -16.26
C ALA A 472 -17.34 -7.93 -16.02
N MET A 473 -16.82 -7.84 -14.79
CA MET A 473 -15.62 -7.05 -14.48
C MET A 473 -14.38 -7.58 -15.20
N ILE A 474 -14.12 -8.89 -15.15
CA ILE A 474 -12.98 -9.52 -15.83
C ILE A 474 -13.02 -9.24 -17.34
N SER A 475 -14.18 -9.45 -17.96
CA SER A 475 -14.37 -9.21 -19.39
C SER A 475 -14.29 -7.73 -19.76
N ALA A 476 -14.81 -6.82 -18.93
CA ALA A 476 -14.72 -5.39 -19.19
C ALA A 476 -13.27 -4.91 -19.09
N ILE A 477 -12.57 -5.19 -17.99
CA ILE A 477 -11.18 -4.80 -17.76
C ILE A 477 -10.27 -5.40 -18.83
N GLY A 478 -10.52 -6.65 -19.23
CA GLY A 478 -9.80 -7.30 -20.33
C GLY A 478 -8.39 -7.77 -20.00
N ALA A 479 -7.97 -7.65 -18.73
CA ALA A 479 -6.66 -8.10 -18.26
C ALA A 479 -6.59 -9.60 -17.95
N GLY A 480 -7.70 -10.35 -18.00
CA GLY A 480 -7.73 -11.76 -17.60
C GLY A 480 -7.82 -11.97 -16.08
N ILE A 481 -7.59 -13.19 -15.60
CA ILE A 481 -7.58 -13.56 -14.17
C ILE A 481 -6.72 -14.81 -13.95
N GLY A 482 -6.01 -14.89 -12.82
CA GLY A 482 -5.16 -16.03 -12.49
C GLY A 482 -4.01 -16.18 -13.49
N GLU A 483 -3.83 -17.37 -14.08
CA GLU A 483 -2.74 -17.64 -15.04
C GLU A 483 -2.81 -16.79 -16.32
N ASP A 484 -4.02 -16.41 -16.75
CA ASP A 484 -4.22 -15.59 -17.95
C ASP A 484 -4.15 -14.08 -17.65
N PHE A 485 -3.89 -13.70 -16.40
CA PHE A 485 -3.86 -12.31 -15.98
C PHE A 485 -2.60 -11.59 -16.48
N ASP A 486 -2.81 -10.41 -17.06
CA ASP A 486 -1.76 -9.54 -17.58
C ASP A 486 -2.23 -8.08 -17.45
N SER A 487 -1.61 -7.34 -16.53
CA SER A 487 -1.94 -5.95 -16.24
C SER A 487 -1.75 -5.01 -17.43
N GLU A 488 -0.88 -5.37 -18.37
CA GLU A 488 -0.59 -4.60 -19.59
C GLU A 488 -1.70 -4.76 -20.64
N LYS A 489 -2.46 -5.86 -20.58
CA LYS A 489 -3.64 -6.07 -21.44
C LYS A 489 -4.90 -5.36 -20.93
N SER A 490 -4.82 -4.65 -19.81
CA SER A 490 -5.94 -3.84 -19.32
C SER A 490 -6.40 -2.87 -20.40
N ARG A 491 -7.72 -2.87 -20.67
CA ARG A 491 -8.36 -1.99 -21.67
C ARG A 491 -8.48 -0.55 -21.19
N TYR A 492 -8.26 -0.31 -19.90
CA TYR A 492 -8.40 0.99 -19.27
C TYR A 492 -7.16 1.30 -18.42
N GLY A 493 -6.65 2.51 -18.55
CA GLY A 493 -5.55 3.05 -17.76
C GLY A 493 -6.01 3.51 -16.38
N LYS A 494 -7.32 3.78 -16.22
CA LYS A 494 -7.93 4.07 -14.91
C LYS A 494 -9.19 3.27 -14.69
N ILE A 495 -9.26 2.60 -13.55
CA ILE A 495 -10.41 1.88 -13.02
C ILE A 495 -10.89 2.67 -11.81
N ILE A 496 -12.04 3.31 -11.93
CA ILE A 496 -12.58 4.22 -10.92
C ILE A 496 -13.78 3.53 -10.25
N LEU A 497 -13.66 3.26 -8.96
CA LEU A 497 -14.74 2.72 -8.14
C LEU A 497 -15.62 3.88 -7.68
N MET A 498 -16.88 3.89 -8.12
CA MET A 498 -17.84 4.95 -7.83
C MET A 498 -19.06 4.36 -7.13
N THR A 499 -19.00 4.33 -5.79
CA THR A 499 -20.02 3.78 -4.89
C THR A 499 -20.69 4.90 -4.11
N ASP A 500 -21.87 4.63 -3.55
CA ASP A 500 -22.58 5.62 -2.73
C ASP A 500 -21.82 5.92 -1.42
N ALA A 501 -22.07 7.11 -0.86
CA ALA A 501 -21.44 7.60 0.37
C ALA A 501 -22.20 7.13 1.63
N ASP A 502 -22.65 5.88 1.61
CA ASP A 502 -23.41 5.23 2.68
C ASP A 502 -22.73 3.93 3.16
N VAL A 503 -23.44 3.19 4.02
CA VAL A 503 -22.95 1.93 4.59
C VAL A 503 -22.88 0.80 3.55
N ASP A 504 -23.79 0.77 2.57
CA ASP A 504 -23.86 -0.27 1.56
C ASP A 504 -22.82 -0.04 0.46
N GLY A 505 -22.63 1.21 0.02
CA GLY A 505 -21.56 1.61 -0.89
C GLY A 505 -20.17 1.40 -0.28
N SER A 506 -20.00 1.67 1.01
CA SER A 506 -18.76 1.33 1.73
C SER A 506 -18.49 -0.17 1.75
N HIS A 507 -19.53 -1.00 1.90
CA HIS A 507 -19.41 -2.45 1.85
C HIS A 507 -19.06 -2.95 0.44
N ILE A 508 -19.74 -2.45 -0.60
CA ILE A 508 -19.45 -2.80 -2.00
C ILE A 508 -18.03 -2.39 -2.38
N ARG A 509 -17.59 -1.20 -1.97
CA ARG A 509 -16.21 -0.74 -2.16
C ARG A 509 -15.20 -1.70 -1.55
N THR A 510 -15.43 -2.15 -0.31
CA THR A 510 -14.57 -3.14 0.36
C THR A 510 -14.52 -4.46 -0.42
N LEU A 511 -15.65 -4.96 -0.92
CA LEU A 511 -15.71 -6.18 -1.73
C LEU A 511 -14.94 -6.03 -3.07
N LEU A 512 -15.10 -4.89 -3.74
CA LEU A 512 -14.37 -4.57 -4.97
C LEU A 512 -12.86 -4.49 -4.74
N LEU A 513 -12.43 -3.80 -3.68
CA LEU A 513 -11.02 -3.72 -3.29
C LEU A 513 -10.46 -5.10 -2.95
N THR A 514 -11.23 -5.94 -2.25
CA THR A 514 -10.84 -7.33 -1.96
C THR A 514 -10.63 -8.11 -3.25
N PHE A 515 -11.58 -8.02 -4.19
CA PHE A 515 -11.46 -8.69 -5.50
C PHE A 515 -10.22 -8.24 -6.28
N LEU A 516 -10.01 -6.92 -6.41
CA LEU A 516 -8.85 -6.38 -7.11
C LEU A 516 -7.55 -6.75 -6.41
N TYR A 517 -7.49 -6.68 -5.08
CA TYR A 517 -6.29 -7.05 -4.32
C TYR A 517 -5.94 -8.53 -4.45
N ARG A 518 -6.93 -9.43 -4.41
CA ARG A 518 -6.72 -10.88 -4.47
C ARG A 518 -6.44 -11.42 -5.88
N HIS A 519 -7.02 -10.81 -6.92
CA HIS A 519 -6.98 -11.38 -8.26
C HIS A 519 -6.37 -10.48 -9.34
N MET A 520 -6.18 -9.19 -9.05
CA MET A 520 -5.67 -8.19 -10.00
C MET A 520 -4.73 -7.19 -9.31
N LYS A 521 -3.93 -7.66 -8.34
CA LYS A 521 -3.07 -6.83 -7.48
C LYS A 521 -2.19 -5.88 -8.31
N ASP A 522 -1.70 -6.35 -9.46
CA ASP A 522 -0.79 -5.57 -10.29
C ASP A 522 -1.46 -4.34 -10.93
N LEU A 523 -2.79 -4.31 -11.04
CA LEU A 523 -3.50 -3.07 -11.44
C LEU A 523 -3.45 -2.01 -10.34
N ILE A 524 -3.40 -2.43 -9.06
CA ILE A 524 -3.26 -1.53 -7.92
C ILE A 524 -1.82 -1.03 -7.84
N THR A 525 -0.83 -1.91 -7.93
CA THR A 525 0.59 -1.49 -7.87
C THR A 525 1.01 -0.66 -9.07
N ALA A 526 0.43 -0.90 -10.25
CA ALA A 526 0.59 -0.04 -11.42
C ALA A 526 -0.17 1.30 -11.32
N GLY A 527 -0.85 1.57 -10.20
CA GLY A 527 -1.55 2.84 -9.95
C GLY A 527 -2.77 3.05 -10.84
N LYS A 528 -3.40 1.98 -11.36
CA LYS A 528 -4.56 2.05 -12.25
C LYS A 528 -5.90 2.09 -11.50
N VAL A 529 -5.94 1.83 -10.19
CA VAL A 529 -7.18 1.76 -9.40
C VAL A 529 -7.40 3.03 -8.59
N TYR A 530 -8.61 3.59 -8.66
CA TYR A 530 -8.99 4.84 -8.03
C TYR A 530 -10.37 4.72 -7.37
N ILE A 531 -10.65 5.55 -6.38
CA ILE A 531 -11.95 5.71 -5.73
C ILE A 531 -12.45 7.12 -6.01
N ALA A 532 -13.66 7.24 -6.54
CA ALA A 532 -14.31 8.53 -6.74
C ALA A 532 -14.67 9.17 -5.39
N GLN A 533 -14.61 10.50 -5.33
CA GLN A 533 -15.07 11.27 -4.16
C GLN A 533 -16.23 12.16 -4.60
N PRO A 534 -17.48 11.68 -4.57
CA PRO A 534 -18.64 12.53 -4.80
C PRO A 534 -18.82 13.52 -3.64
N PRO A 535 -19.45 14.68 -3.89
CA PRO A 535 -19.71 15.66 -2.82
C PRO A 535 -20.77 15.13 -1.83
N LEU A 536 -20.58 15.46 -0.55
CA LEU A 536 -21.55 15.12 0.51
C LEU A 536 -22.69 16.13 0.58
N TYR A 537 -22.40 17.39 0.26
CA TYR A 537 -23.37 18.49 0.39
C TYR A 537 -23.46 19.32 -0.89
N LYS A 538 -24.68 19.76 -1.20
CA LYS A 538 -24.98 20.85 -2.13
C LYS A 538 -25.45 22.06 -1.33
N ILE A 539 -24.79 23.19 -1.52
CA ILE A 539 -25.08 24.45 -0.84
C ILE A 539 -25.53 25.47 -1.88
N LYS A 540 -26.76 25.97 -1.75
CA LYS A 540 -27.36 26.90 -2.72
C LYS A 540 -27.79 28.20 -2.06
N LYS A 541 -27.41 29.33 -2.66
CA LYS A 541 -27.84 30.69 -2.26
C LYS A 541 -28.25 31.47 -3.51
N GLY A 542 -29.55 31.67 -3.69
CA GLY A 542 -30.10 32.28 -4.91
C GLY A 542 -29.76 31.47 -6.16
N LYS A 543 -28.90 32.01 -7.03
CA LYS A 543 -28.43 31.34 -8.27
C LYS A 543 -27.07 30.67 -8.13
N GLU A 544 -26.36 30.87 -7.02
CA GLU A 544 -25.04 30.27 -6.79
C GLU A 544 -25.22 28.90 -6.14
N GLU A 545 -24.61 27.87 -6.74
CA GLU A 545 -24.58 26.50 -6.24
C GLU A 545 -23.11 26.09 -6.03
N LEU A 546 -22.76 25.68 -4.81
CA LEU A 546 -21.45 25.16 -4.44
C LEU A 546 -21.59 23.76 -3.84
N TYR A 547 -20.54 22.95 -3.97
CA TYR A 547 -20.50 21.59 -3.44
C TYR A 547 -19.43 21.49 -2.36
N ALA A 548 -19.71 20.72 -1.30
CA ALA A 548 -18.75 20.40 -0.26
C ALA A 548 -18.52 18.89 -0.16
N PHE A 549 -17.27 18.48 -0.03
CA PHE A 549 -16.86 17.07 0.05
C PHE A 549 -16.70 16.59 1.50
N ASP A 550 -16.55 17.50 2.45
CA ASP A 550 -16.50 17.22 3.88
C ASP A 550 -17.17 18.33 4.72
N ASP A 551 -17.31 18.09 6.03
CA ASP A 551 -17.94 19.02 6.96
C ASP A 551 -17.13 20.32 7.13
N GLU A 552 -15.80 20.26 7.05
CA GLU A 552 -14.93 21.42 7.20
C GLU A 552 -15.07 22.37 6.00
N GLU A 553 -15.15 21.81 4.80
CA GLU A 553 -15.41 22.53 3.56
C GLU A 553 -16.82 23.11 3.55
N ARG A 554 -17.82 22.36 4.02
CA ARG A 554 -19.19 22.88 4.22
C ARG A 554 -19.14 24.13 5.10
N GLU A 555 -18.48 24.07 6.26
CA GLU A 555 -18.33 25.23 7.14
C GLU A 555 -17.60 26.41 6.46
N LYS A 556 -16.52 26.14 5.72
CA LYS A 556 -15.77 27.18 5.00
C LYS A 556 -16.64 27.84 3.93
N ILE A 557 -17.42 27.07 3.17
CA ILE A 557 -18.34 27.59 2.16
C ILE A 557 -19.42 28.45 2.83
N LEU A 558 -20.00 27.99 3.94
CA LEU A 558 -20.98 28.77 4.69
C LEU A 558 -20.41 30.09 5.22
N LYS A 559 -19.17 30.08 5.74
CA LYS A 559 -18.44 31.29 6.16
C LYS A 559 -18.18 32.24 4.97
N ARG A 560 -17.81 31.70 3.80
CA ARG A 560 -17.54 32.48 2.57
C ARG A 560 -18.81 33.10 1.98
N MET A 561 -19.91 32.35 1.95
CA MET A 561 -21.21 32.83 1.45
C MET A 561 -21.83 33.92 2.33
N LYS A 562 -21.16 34.30 3.44
CA LYS A 562 -21.57 35.31 4.43
C LYS A 562 -23.05 35.19 4.75
N ALA A 563 -23.40 34.28 5.65
CA ALA A 563 -24.65 34.41 6.39
C ALA A 563 -24.64 35.81 7.04
N GLY A 564 -25.32 36.78 6.42
CA GLY A 564 -25.70 37.99 7.13
C GLY A 564 -26.59 37.57 8.30
N LYS A 565 -26.71 38.39 9.35
CA LYS A 565 -27.59 38.10 10.51
C LYS A 565 -29.06 37.79 10.14
N ASP A 566 -29.45 37.98 8.89
CA ASP A 566 -30.80 37.78 8.33
C ASP A 566 -30.94 36.56 7.38
N ASP A 567 -29.88 35.80 7.09
CA ASP A 567 -29.97 34.61 6.21
C ASP A 567 -30.37 33.35 7.01
N LYS A 568 -31.59 32.83 6.80
CA LYS A 568 -32.03 31.54 7.36
C LYS A 568 -31.30 30.39 6.65
N ILE A 569 -30.63 29.51 7.41
CA ILE A 569 -30.13 28.23 6.90
C ILE A 569 -31.29 27.22 6.97
N VAL A 570 -31.54 26.54 5.86
CA VAL A 570 -32.61 25.55 5.72
C VAL A 570 -32.00 24.22 5.33
N GLU A 571 -32.11 23.22 6.22
CA GLU A 571 -31.51 21.89 6.06
C GLU A 571 -32.57 20.76 5.99
N SER A 572 -33.84 21.03 6.30
CA SER A 572 -34.89 20.01 6.26
C SER A 572 -35.35 19.72 4.83
N GLU A 573 -35.40 18.44 4.45
CA GLU A 573 -35.83 18.00 3.11
C GLU A 573 -37.22 18.53 2.71
N GLU A 574 -38.16 18.64 3.65
CA GLU A 574 -39.52 19.16 3.41
C GLU A 574 -39.52 20.67 3.07
N GLU A 575 -38.79 21.50 3.83
CA GLU A 575 -38.65 22.93 3.53
C GLU A 575 -37.86 23.16 2.22
N ILE A 576 -36.87 22.30 1.91
CA ILE A 576 -36.08 22.40 0.67
C ILE A 576 -36.96 22.07 -0.55
N ALA A 577 -37.73 20.99 -0.52
CA ALA A 577 -38.63 20.60 -1.60
C ALA A 577 -39.72 21.65 -1.84
N ALA A 578 -40.27 22.25 -0.77
CA ALA A 578 -41.22 23.34 -0.86
C ALA A 578 -40.60 24.61 -1.47
N ALA A 579 -39.32 24.85 -1.21
CA ALA A 579 -38.59 26.01 -1.73
C ALA A 579 -38.20 25.83 -3.21
N GLU A 580 -37.76 24.64 -3.64
CA GLU A 580 -37.39 24.34 -5.03
C GLU A 580 -38.58 24.28 -6.01
N GLY A 581 -39.80 24.03 -5.52
CA GLY A 581 -41.02 23.99 -6.33
C GLY A 581 -41.64 25.35 -6.69
N THR A 582 -41.03 26.47 -6.31
CA THR A 582 -41.55 27.83 -6.55
C THR A 582 -40.58 28.71 -7.32
N ASP A 583 -41.07 29.47 -8.31
CA ASP A 583 -40.27 30.37 -9.16
C ASP A 583 -39.81 31.66 -8.44
N GLN A 584 -39.90 31.72 -7.11
CA GLN A 584 -39.50 32.88 -6.30
C GLN A 584 -38.08 32.72 -5.73
N PRO A 585 -37.26 33.78 -5.68
CA PRO A 585 -35.93 33.72 -5.10
C PRO A 585 -36.01 33.43 -3.61
N ILE A 586 -35.54 32.25 -3.23
CA ILE A 586 -35.52 31.75 -1.85
C ILE A 586 -34.60 32.65 -1.01
N LYS A 587 -35.15 33.29 0.03
CA LYS A 587 -34.38 34.06 1.01
C LYS A 587 -33.74 33.10 2.02
N GLY A 588 -32.49 32.69 1.77
CA GLY A 588 -31.73 31.83 2.69
C GLY A 588 -30.64 31.03 1.99
N ILE A 589 -29.97 30.17 2.76
CA ILE A 589 -29.00 29.18 2.28
C ILE A 589 -29.64 27.80 2.42
N LEU A 590 -29.78 27.09 1.30
CA LEU A 590 -30.29 25.72 1.25
C LEU A 590 -29.11 24.76 1.29
N ILE A 591 -29.16 23.75 2.16
CA ILE A 591 -28.14 22.71 2.25
C ILE A 591 -28.84 21.37 2.04
N SER A 592 -28.52 20.72 0.92
CA SER A 592 -28.99 19.35 0.63
C SER A 592 -27.84 18.38 0.83
N ARG A 593 -28.06 17.30 1.58
CA ARG A 593 -27.09 16.21 1.73
C ARG A 593 -27.42 15.11 0.72
N TYR A 594 -26.44 14.72 -0.08
CA TYR A 594 -26.61 13.58 -0.99
C TYR A 594 -26.48 12.27 -0.20
N LYS A 595 -27.44 11.37 -0.38
CA LYS A 595 -27.38 10.01 0.22
C LYS A 595 -26.90 8.97 -0.78
N GLY A 596 -27.19 9.16 -2.07
CA GLY A 596 -26.73 8.28 -3.14
C GLY A 596 -26.46 9.02 -4.44
N LEU A 597 -25.61 8.43 -5.28
CA LEU A 597 -25.21 8.99 -6.58
C LEU A 597 -26.39 9.14 -7.54
N GLY A 598 -27.45 8.32 -7.37
CA GLY A 598 -28.69 8.40 -8.16
C GLY A 598 -29.51 9.66 -7.93
N GLU A 599 -29.28 10.41 -6.85
CA GLU A 599 -29.93 11.70 -6.56
C GLU A 599 -29.34 12.85 -7.37
N MET A 600 -28.15 12.65 -7.91
CA MET A 600 -27.46 13.65 -8.74
C MET A 600 -27.94 13.54 -10.18
N ASN A 601 -28.25 14.68 -10.78
CA ASN A 601 -28.50 14.71 -12.22
C ASN A 601 -27.18 14.50 -13.00
N PRO A 602 -27.24 14.12 -14.28
CA PRO A 602 -26.04 13.83 -15.08
C PRO A 602 -25.01 14.97 -15.14
N GLU A 603 -25.46 16.23 -15.19
CA GLU A 603 -24.58 17.40 -15.26
C GLU A 603 -23.86 17.67 -13.93
N GLN A 604 -24.55 17.47 -12.80
CA GLN A 604 -23.98 17.54 -11.46
C GLN A 604 -22.93 16.45 -11.26
N LEU A 605 -23.25 15.22 -11.65
CA LEU A 605 -22.33 14.09 -11.53
C LEU A 605 -21.07 14.30 -12.39
N TRP A 606 -21.22 14.83 -13.61
CA TRP A 606 -20.10 15.21 -14.46
C TRP A 606 -19.22 16.28 -13.80
N SER A 607 -19.80 17.43 -13.46
CA SER A 607 -19.06 18.61 -12.99
C SER A 607 -18.37 18.44 -11.63
N THR A 608 -18.79 17.47 -10.83
CA THR A 608 -18.25 17.25 -9.48
C THR A 608 -17.35 16.02 -9.38
N THR A 609 -17.72 14.92 -10.06
CA THR A 609 -17.17 13.58 -9.75
C THR A 609 -16.48 12.94 -10.96
N MET A 610 -16.94 13.20 -12.19
CA MET A 610 -16.43 12.50 -13.39
C MET A 610 -15.50 13.33 -14.28
N ASN A 611 -15.63 14.65 -14.28
CA ASN A 611 -14.84 15.53 -15.13
C ASN A 611 -13.37 15.58 -14.65
N PRO A 612 -12.39 15.17 -15.49
CA PRO A 612 -10.97 15.16 -15.10
C PRO A 612 -10.40 16.50 -14.65
N GLU A 613 -10.98 17.63 -15.08
CA GLU A 613 -10.51 18.97 -14.73
C GLU A 613 -10.92 19.43 -13.32
N THR A 614 -11.97 18.83 -12.75
CA THR A 614 -12.62 19.30 -11.51
C THR A 614 -12.76 18.23 -10.45
N ARG A 615 -12.77 16.96 -10.83
CA ARG A 615 -12.94 15.84 -9.89
C ARG A 615 -11.76 15.69 -8.95
N THR A 616 -12.05 15.12 -7.79
CA THR A 616 -11.04 14.53 -6.90
C THR A 616 -11.22 13.03 -6.87
N VAL A 617 -10.13 12.29 -7.06
CA VAL A 617 -10.11 10.82 -6.96
C VAL A 617 -8.98 10.40 -6.03
N LEU A 618 -9.20 9.34 -5.25
CA LEU A 618 -8.19 8.75 -4.39
C LEU A 618 -7.55 7.57 -5.14
N GLN A 619 -6.24 7.64 -5.39
CA GLN A 619 -5.53 6.50 -5.96
C GLN A 619 -5.29 5.45 -4.88
N VAL A 620 -5.67 4.21 -5.17
CA VAL A 620 -5.46 3.07 -4.26
C VAL A 620 -4.03 2.58 -4.42
N ASN A 621 -3.32 2.40 -3.31
CA ASN A 621 -1.96 1.91 -3.27
C ASN A 621 -1.80 0.82 -2.20
N VAL A 622 -0.76 0.00 -2.31
CA VAL A 622 -0.37 -0.99 -1.30
C VAL A 622 0.95 -0.52 -0.70
N GLU A 623 0.94 -0.13 0.58
CA GLU A 623 2.16 0.29 1.31
C GLU A 623 2.88 -0.88 1.96
N SER A 624 2.12 -1.74 2.64
CA SER A 624 2.58 -3.04 3.09
C SER A 624 1.60 -4.11 2.62
N ALA A 625 2.13 -5.06 1.85
CA ALA A 625 1.35 -6.22 1.43
C ALA A 625 0.97 -7.11 2.63
N ALA A 626 1.83 -7.19 3.64
CA ALA A 626 1.61 -8.02 4.84
C ALA A 626 0.50 -7.45 5.71
N ALA A 627 0.53 -6.15 5.99
CA ALA A 627 -0.54 -5.46 6.70
C ALA A 627 -1.87 -5.53 5.94
N ALA A 628 -1.84 -5.23 4.63
CA ALA A 628 -3.04 -5.27 3.79
C ALA A 628 -3.66 -6.68 3.77
N ASP A 629 -2.86 -7.72 3.58
CA ASP A 629 -3.34 -9.11 3.61
C ASP A 629 -3.99 -9.46 4.95
N LYS A 630 -3.36 -9.12 6.08
CA LYS A 630 -3.91 -9.38 7.41
C LYS A 630 -5.24 -8.64 7.64
N ILE A 631 -5.35 -7.39 7.18
CA ILE A 631 -6.58 -6.60 7.27
C ILE A 631 -7.68 -7.26 6.44
N PHE A 632 -7.40 -7.66 5.19
CA PHE A 632 -8.37 -8.36 4.36
C PHE A 632 -8.79 -9.70 4.97
N GLU A 633 -7.85 -10.50 5.49
CA GLU A 633 -8.17 -11.76 6.17
C GLU A 633 -9.05 -11.52 7.41
N THR A 634 -8.70 -10.54 8.25
CA THR A 634 -9.45 -10.23 9.48
C THR A 634 -10.87 -9.75 9.16
N LEU A 635 -11.01 -8.84 8.20
CA LEU A 635 -12.31 -8.23 7.87
C LEU A 635 -13.16 -9.11 6.95
N MET A 636 -12.54 -9.80 5.99
CA MET A 636 -13.24 -10.51 4.91
C MET A 636 -13.16 -12.03 5.04
N GLY A 637 -12.29 -12.57 5.90
CA GLY A 637 -12.10 -14.01 6.10
C GLY A 637 -13.17 -14.70 6.96
N ASP A 638 -12.96 -15.98 7.24
CA ASP A 638 -13.95 -16.84 7.89
C ASP A 638 -14.04 -16.70 9.41
N ALA A 639 -12.96 -16.28 10.06
CA ALA A 639 -12.93 -16.08 11.50
C ALA A 639 -13.79 -14.87 11.93
N VAL A 640 -14.71 -15.10 12.88
CA VAL A 640 -15.64 -14.07 13.37
C VAL A 640 -15.04 -13.27 14.54
N GLU A 641 -14.41 -13.94 15.50
CA GLU A 641 -13.85 -13.28 16.69
C GLU A 641 -12.78 -12.22 16.35
N PRO A 642 -11.78 -12.48 15.49
CA PRO A 642 -10.77 -11.47 15.14
C PRO A 642 -11.39 -10.21 14.50
N ARG A 643 -12.43 -10.40 13.69
CA ARG A 643 -13.19 -9.29 13.11
C ARG A 643 -13.91 -8.49 14.18
N ARG A 644 -14.53 -9.18 15.14
CA ARG A 644 -15.24 -8.54 16.25
C ARG A 644 -14.28 -7.73 17.11
N ASP A 645 -13.15 -8.31 17.49
CA ASP A 645 -12.11 -7.63 18.28
C ASP A 645 -11.58 -6.39 17.53
N PHE A 646 -11.36 -6.52 16.21
CA PHE A 646 -10.99 -5.38 15.37
C PHE A 646 -12.04 -4.28 15.42
N ILE A 647 -13.33 -4.62 15.27
CA ILE A 647 -14.43 -3.65 15.36
C ILE A 647 -14.46 -3.01 16.74
N GLU A 648 -14.41 -3.79 17.83
CA GLU A 648 -14.46 -3.27 19.20
C GLU A 648 -13.28 -2.34 19.52
N LYS A 649 -12.07 -2.65 19.04
CA LYS A 649 -10.88 -1.79 19.19
C LYS A 649 -11.04 -0.45 18.45
N HIS A 650 -11.63 -0.45 17.26
CA HIS A 650 -11.72 0.73 16.40
C HIS A 650 -13.09 1.45 16.47
N ALA A 651 -14.08 0.89 17.17
CA ALA A 651 -15.45 1.41 17.24
C ALA A 651 -15.60 2.74 18.00
N LYS A 652 -14.53 3.28 18.61
CA LYS A 652 -14.54 4.65 19.18
C LYS A 652 -14.91 5.75 18.15
N TYR A 653 -15.02 5.41 16.87
CA TYR A 653 -15.43 6.30 15.77
C TYR A 653 -16.87 6.09 15.25
N ALA A 654 -17.65 5.17 15.83
CA ALA A 654 -19.05 4.99 15.43
C ALA A 654 -19.96 5.98 16.19
N ASN A 655 -19.99 7.25 15.76
CA ASN A 655 -21.19 8.05 15.94
C ASN A 655 -22.26 7.42 15.04
N LEU A 656 -22.99 6.45 15.58
CA LEU A 656 -24.26 6.03 15.02
C LEU A 656 -25.20 7.23 15.14
N ASP A 657 -25.36 7.96 14.03
CA ASP A 657 -26.57 8.77 13.83
C ASP A 657 -27.75 7.79 13.91
N VAL A 658 -28.43 7.78 15.06
CA VAL A 658 -29.70 7.07 15.30
C VAL A 658 -30.86 7.92 14.81
#